data_AF-A0A9X8HGR2-F1
#
_entry.id   AF-A0A9X8HGR2-F1
#
_cell.length_a   1.000
_cell.length_b   1.000
_cell.length_c   1.000
_cell.angle_alpha   90.00
_cell.angle_beta   90.00
_cell.angle_gamma   90.00
#
_symmetry.space_group_name_H-M   'P 1'
#
loop_
_entity.id
_entity.type
_entity.pdbx_description
1 polymer ?
#
loop_
_entity_poly.entity_id
_entity_poly.type
_entity_poly.pdbx_seq_one_letter_code
_entity_poly.pdbx_strand_id
1 'polypeptide(L)'
;MLSRQFRHVVRTQRHRQATSRRLTSDAKAAEAKVTEGKAAETATESKAAEVKAAATETPTPRPGFFSRHPEIVFLAGLVGIGGYIYRSSVNNKKFNEVQNDLAEKTPISPYEAYELRSQNAITYEVFDAVKKQAKRYFPSNEATVAEFDLCLGSVLQGTAMKNTHHLERVLLSLPKNINGKIDVDLLVVAFSLAVKGSVDERLESLFALPLAAKLTGSSTLTKAQVEHVLGTKPSRALLINSCCGWWLGHVLDTYQIPSEKRVVALEDKAYPYQEYAIATPGQILDAAVATSVKAKTLDEGTEQFNLDQFALLMKSKAVCMVDFAGYYMPVQYPAGILKSHNHTRTKGLASLFDVSHMGQLKITGKDRVRFLESIVVGDIAALTSGEAKLSLITNDKGGIIDDCVTTAYDDHLYVVVNAGNQDLDWAHMQTHLAKFQGDVKLEKITDRSLVALQGPGAAEIVSALLPASVNLADSNFMTGQFTHLLGADVILTRCGYTGEDGFEVSVPSSQVESFTRQLLADERVLEAGLGARDSLRLEAGLCLHGHDISPETTPIEGALAWTMSKRRREEGGFPGADIILDQLNNKTFTKKRVGFTVEGAPAREGAEVFNPQGERIGTVTSGTLSPTLKQALGMMYVTKGNFKIGTEVHFKVRNKVQKGKVAKMPFVEPGYYKKD
;
A
#
# COMPACT_ATOMS: atom_id res chain seq x y z
N MET A 1 13.85 35.32 51.53
CA MET A 1 14.46 34.72 50.32
C MET A 1 13.97 35.31 48.99
N LEU A 2 12.83 36.01 48.92
CA LEU A 2 12.31 36.62 47.66
C LEU A 2 12.92 37.99 47.27
N SER A 3 13.72 38.65 48.10
CA SER A 3 14.38 39.93 47.76
C SER A 3 15.80 39.79 47.16
N ARG A 4 16.33 38.56 47.06
CA ARG A 4 17.61 38.25 46.41
C ARG A 4 17.46 37.81 44.94
N GLN A 5 16.33 37.23 44.54
CA GLN A 5 16.09 36.85 43.13
C GLN A 5 15.72 38.06 42.24
N PHE A 6 15.04 39.08 42.77
CA PHE A 6 14.69 40.28 41.98
C PHE A 6 15.90 41.15 41.58
N ARG A 7 16.95 41.17 42.41
CA ARG A 7 18.19 41.92 42.11
C ARG A 7 19.07 41.27 41.04
N HIS A 8 18.90 39.96 40.78
CA HIS A 8 19.67 39.27 39.76
C HIS A 8 19.11 39.48 38.34
N VAL A 9 17.79 39.63 38.21
CA VAL A 9 17.09 39.83 36.91
C VAL A 9 17.28 41.25 36.37
N VAL A 10 17.33 42.26 37.24
CA VAL A 10 17.54 43.67 36.83
C VAL A 10 18.98 43.93 36.36
N ARG A 11 19.96 43.15 36.84
CA ARG A 11 21.38 43.30 36.48
C ARG A 11 21.73 42.66 35.13
N THR A 12 21.03 41.60 34.72
CA THR A 12 21.19 40.94 33.41
C THR A 12 20.50 41.68 32.26
N GLN A 13 19.39 42.40 32.52
CA GLN A 13 18.75 43.22 31.48
C GLN A 13 19.54 44.49 31.11
N ARG A 14 20.20 45.15 32.08
CA ARG A 14 21.06 46.32 31.79
C ARG A 14 22.30 45.95 30.96
N HIS A 15 22.79 44.72 31.09
CA HIS A 15 23.95 44.27 30.31
C HIS A 15 23.62 44.00 28.84
N ARG A 16 22.40 43.53 28.53
CA ARG A 16 21.92 43.27 27.14
C ARG A 16 21.60 44.55 26.36
N GLN A 17 21.14 45.62 27.02
CA GLN A 17 20.90 46.91 26.36
C GLN A 17 22.20 47.67 26.02
N ALA A 18 23.30 47.42 26.73
CA ALA A 18 24.61 48.02 26.45
C ALA A 18 25.30 47.38 25.23
N THR A 19 25.12 46.07 24.98
CA THR A 19 25.70 45.35 23.83
C THR A 19 24.99 45.68 22.52
N SER A 20 23.67 45.92 22.55
CA SER A 20 22.88 46.30 21.36
C SER A 20 23.22 47.70 20.84
N ARG A 21 23.59 48.65 21.72
CA ARG A 21 23.99 50.01 21.31
C ARG A 21 25.39 50.08 20.68
N ARG A 22 26.29 49.14 20.98
CA ARG A 22 27.64 49.03 20.37
C ARG A 22 27.58 48.46 18.94
N LEU A 23 26.70 47.49 18.68
CA LEU A 23 26.56 46.90 17.34
C LEU A 23 25.94 47.87 16.31
N THR A 24 25.11 48.82 16.77
CA THR A 24 24.51 49.86 15.91
C THR A 24 25.44 51.03 15.59
N SER A 25 26.53 51.24 16.37
CA SER A 25 27.54 52.25 16.04
C SER A 25 28.56 51.74 15.03
N ASP A 26 28.86 50.44 15.03
CA ASP A 26 29.85 49.84 14.11
C ASP A 26 29.29 49.67 12.68
N ALA A 27 27.97 49.47 12.53
CA ALA A 27 27.30 49.42 11.22
C ALA A 27 27.27 50.79 10.50
N LYS A 28 27.19 51.91 11.24
CA LYS A 28 27.19 53.27 10.67
C LYS A 28 28.59 53.77 10.27
N ALA A 29 29.66 53.12 10.73
CA ALA A 29 31.04 53.44 10.34
C ALA A 29 31.50 52.70 9.06
N ALA A 30 30.80 51.64 8.65
CA ALA A 30 31.10 50.87 7.43
C ALA A 30 30.48 51.48 6.16
N GLU A 31 29.32 52.15 6.28
CA GLU A 31 28.64 52.82 5.14
C GLU A 31 29.32 54.13 4.69
N ALA A 32 30.25 54.68 5.47
CA ALA A 32 30.97 55.92 5.14
C ALA A 32 32.28 55.69 4.34
N LYS A 33 32.67 54.43 4.04
CA LYS A 33 33.92 54.09 3.32
C LYS A 33 33.74 53.64 1.87
N VAL A 34 32.52 53.60 1.34
CA VAL A 34 32.24 53.17 -0.05
C VAL A 34 32.04 54.35 -1.01
N THR A 35 32.04 55.59 -0.49
CA THR A 35 31.75 56.80 -1.26
C THR A 35 32.98 57.56 -1.80
N GLU A 36 34.20 57.00 -1.70
CA GLU A 36 35.44 57.65 -2.18
C GLU A 36 36.20 56.85 -3.27
N GLY A 37 35.61 55.77 -3.82
CA GLY A 37 36.23 54.98 -4.90
C GLY A 37 35.75 55.30 -6.32
N LYS A 38 34.92 56.33 -6.52
CA LYS A 38 34.37 56.75 -7.82
C LYS A 38 35.09 57.98 -8.36
N ALA A 39 36.38 57.88 -8.67
CA ALA A 39 37.11 58.91 -9.42
C ALA A 39 38.47 58.41 -9.93
N ALA A 40 38.52 57.29 -10.66
CA ALA A 40 39.64 56.97 -11.54
C ALA A 40 39.23 55.86 -12.52
N GLU A 41 39.61 56.04 -13.79
CA GLU A 41 39.56 55.05 -14.88
C GLU A 41 38.26 54.93 -15.71
N THR A 42 37.74 56.09 -16.10
CA THR A 42 37.39 56.34 -17.50
C THR A 42 38.65 56.30 -18.36
N ALA A 43 39.05 55.11 -18.85
CA ALA A 43 40.03 54.97 -19.94
C ALA A 43 40.06 53.55 -20.52
N THR A 44 38.92 53.02 -21.00
CA THR A 44 38.94 51.86 -21.95
C THR A 44 37.61 51.69 -22.70
N GLU A 45 36.90 52.79 -22.97
CA GLU A 45 35.64 52.82 -23.73
C GLU A 45 35.80 52.76 -25.27
N SER A 46 37.00 52.49 -25.82
CA SER A 46 37.21 52.51 -27.28
C SER A 46 37.28 51.14 -27.97
N LYS A 47 36.95 50.04 -27.30
CA LYS A 47 36.81 48.71 -27.94
C LYS A 47 35.39 48.14 -27.93
N ALA A 48 34.39 49.02 -27.77
CA ALA A 48 32.97 48.69 -27.69
C ALA A 48 32.20 48.74 -29.04
N ALA A 49 32.86 48.84 -30.20
CA ALA A 49 32.13 49.10 -31.46
C ALA A 49 31.99 47.92 -32.44
N GLU A 50 32.74 46.81 -32.34
CA GLU A 50 32.80 45.83 -33.46
C GLU A 50 32.59 44.34 -33.13
N VAL A 51 32.23 43.97 -31.89
CA VAL A 51 31.86 42.56 -31.56
C VAL A 51 30.39 42.47 -31.10
N LYS A 52 29.53 43.25 -31.76
CA LYS A 52 28.06 43.17 -31.68
C LYS A 52 27.53 42.39 -32.89
N ALA A 53 27.81 41.09 -32.98
CA ALA A 53 27.09 40.18 -33.89
C ALA A 53 27.39 38.70 -33.55
N ALA A 54 26.74 38.17 -32.51
CA ALA A 54 26.17 36.81 -32.44
C ALA A 54 26.16 36.24 -30.99
N ALA A 55 24.94 35.97 -30.51
CA ALA A 55 24.56 34.94 -29.53
C ALA A 55 25.01 35.08 -28.06
N THR A 56 24.14 35.66 -27.23
CA THR A 56 23.54 35.03 -26.03
C THR A 56 22.52 36.00 -25.42
N GLU A 57 21.26 35.91 -25.86
CA GLU A 57 20.16 36.55 -25.13
C GLU A 57 20.03 35.86 -23.77
N THR A 58 20.28 36.59 -22.69
CA THR A 58 19.84 36.21 -21.36
C THR A 58 18.30 36.30 -21.34
N PRO A 59 17.57 35.23 -20.97
CA PRO A 59 16.12 35.24 -21.03
C PRO A 59 15.56 36.26 -20.04
N THR A 60 14.63 37.10 -20.51
CA THR A 60 13.91 38.09 -19.70
C THR A 60 13.12 37.39 -18.58
N PRO A 61 13.18 37.86 -17.31
CA PRO A 61 12.36 37.30 -16.23
C PRO A 61 10.87 37.51 -16.54
N ARG A 62 10.10 36.43 -16.58
CA ARG A 62 8.64 36.43 -16.82
C ARG A 62 7.92 35.79 -15.64
N PRO A 63 6.68 36.16 -15.29
CA PRO A 63 5.97 35.62 -14.12
C PRO A 63 5.95 34.09 -14.10
N GLY A 64 6.15 33.47 -12.93
CA GLY A 64 6.32 32.03 -12.74
C GLY A 64 5.11 31.21 -13.19
N PHE A 65 5.29 29.93 -13.52
CA PHE A 65 4.24 29.06 -14.05
C PHE A 65 3.02 29.01 -13.12
N PHE A 66 3.23 28.87 -11.81
CA PHE A 66 2.14 28.84 -10.82
C PHE A 66 1.35 30.17 -10.72
N SER A 67 1.95 31.29 -11.13
CA SER A 67 1.31 32.62 -11.10
C SER A 67 0.38 32.92 -12.30
N ARG A 68 0.38 32.07 -13.35
CA ARG A 68 -0.37 32.30 -14.60
C ARG A 68 -1.74 31.61 -14.68
N HIS A 69 -2.17 30.90 -13.63
CA HIS A 69 -3.46 30.20 -13.56
C HIS A 69 -4.30 30.65 -12.35
N PRO A 70 -4.85 31.88 -12.35
CA PRO A 70 -5.51 32.49 -11.20
C PRO A 70 -6.86 31.84 -10.80
N GLU A 71 -7.51 31.10 -11.69
CA GLU A 71 -8.79 30.42 -11.42
C GLU A 71 -8.64 29.25 -10.42
N ILE A 72 -7.41 28.76 -10.23
CA ILE A 72 -7.04 27.71 -9.27
C ILE A 72 -6.77 28.30 -7.87
N VAL A 73 -6.54 29.62 -7.76
CA VAL A 73 -6.41 30.34 -6.48
C VAL A 73 -7.77 30.82 -5.96
N PHE A 74 -8.78 30.98 -6.83
CA PHE A 74 -10.02 31.67 -6.49
C PHE A 74 -11.05 30.83 -5.70
N LEU A 75 -11.08 29.50 -5.86
CA LEU A 75 -12.02 28.65 -5.10
C LEU A 75 -11.54 28.35 -3.66
N ALA A 76 -10.22 28.37 -3.42
CA ALA A 76 -9.66 28.29 -2.07
C ALA A 76 -9.63 29.68 -1.37
N GLY A 77 -9.76 30.77 -2.15
CA GLY A 77 -9.59 32.14 -1.68
C GLY A 77 -10.82 32.83 -1.07
N LEU A 78 -12.05 32.44 -1.43
CA LEU A 78 -13.24 33.24 -1.06
C LEU A 78 -13.62 33.22 0.43
N VAL A 79 -13.08 32.31 1.24
CA VAL A 79 -13.24 32.33 2.71
C VAL A 79 -12.06 33.01 3.41
N GLY A 80 -10.92 33.19 2.73
CA GLY A 80 -9.66 33.67 3.36
C GLY A 80 -9.26 35.12 3.07
N ILE A 81 -9.77 35.73 2.00
CA ILE A 81 -9.17 36.97 1.46
C ILE A 81 -9.61 38.26 2.20
N GLY A 82 -10.76 38.27 2.89
CA GLY A 82 -11.17 39.43 3.70
C GLY A 82 -10.19 39.80 4.82
N GLY A 83 -9.39 38.84 5.29
CA GLY A 83 -8.34 39.04 6.30
C GLY A 83 -6.94 39.34 5.75
N TYR A 84 -6.73 39.24 4.43
CA TYR A 84 -5.39 39.29 3.82
C TYR A 84 -4.81 40.71 3.76
N ILE A 85 -5.65 41.75 3.74
CA ILE A 85 -5.17 43.14 3.62
C ILE A 85 -4.89 43.78 5.00
N TYR A 86 -5.48 43.28 6.10
CA TYR A 86 -5.32 43.89 7.43
C TYR A 86 -4.23 43.25 8.33
N ARG A 87 -3.58 42.15 7.91
CA ARG A 87 -2.71 41.34 8.81
C ARG A 87 -1.28 41.12 8.30
N SER A 88 -0.77 42.03 7.46
CA SER A 88 0.54 41.96 6.79
C SER A 88 1.78 42.04 7.71
N SER A 89 1.64 42.11 9.04
CA SER A 89 2.78 42.28 9.94
C SER A 89 2.98 41.13 10.96
N VAL A 90 1.98 40.28 11.19
CA VAL A 90 2.01 39.34 12.34
C VAL A 90 2.29 37.88 11.94
N ASN A 91 2.27 37.50 10.65
CA ASN A 91 2.26 36.08 10.27
C ASN A 91 3.52 35.50 9.59
N ASN A 92 4.61 36.26 9.41
CA ASN A 92 5.85 35.67 8.85
C ASN A 92 6.41 34.51 9.69
N LYS A 93 6.11 34.46 11.00
CA LYS A 93 6.48 33.32 11.85
C LYS A 93 5.55 32.11 11.70
N LYS A 94 4.23 32.34 11.65
CA LYS A 94 3.24 31.25 11.49
C LYS A 94 3.18 30.67 10.07
N PHE A 95 3.51 31.46 9.05
CA PHE A 95 3.62 30.98 7.67
C PHE A 95 4.79 30.00 7.51
N ASN A 96 5.95 30.32 8.10
CA ASN A 96 7.10 29.41 8.12
C ASN A 96 6.85 28.17 9.00
N GLU A 97 6.09 28.28 10.09
CA GLU A 97 5.69 27.12 10.91
C GLU A 97 4.71 26.19 10.16
N VAL A 98 3.75 26.73 9.39
CA VAL A 98 2.81 25.93 8.59
C VAL A 98 3.45 25.35 7.33
N GLN A 99 4.36 26.08 6.68
CA GLN A 99 5.11 25.58 5.51
C GLN A 99 6.09 24.47 5.89
N ASN A 100 6.69 24.53 7.09
CA ASN A 100 7.49 23.44 7.62
C ASN A 100 6.62 22.26 8.10
N ASP A 101 5.46 22.49 8.72
CA ASP A 101 4.56 21.41 9.16
C ASP A 101 3.86 20.68 7.97
N LEU A 102 3.69 21.35 6.81
CA LEU A 102 3.24 20.73 5.55
C LEU A 102 4.39 20.05 4.77
N ALA A 103 5.62 20.53 4.87
CA ALA A 103 6.80 19.90 4.28
C ALA A 103 7.26 18.67 5.09
N GLU A 104 7.01 18.65 6.41
CA GLU A 104 7.25 17.51 7.30
C GLU A 104 6.09 16.49 7.26
N LYS A 105 4.89 16.90 6.83
CA LYS A 105 3.72 16.00 6.65
C LYS A 105 3.41 15.75 5.19
N THR A 106 4.07 14.70 4.70
CA THR A 106 3.66 13.78 3.62
C THR A 106 3.86 14.26 2.17
N PRO A 107 4.81 13.64 1.41
CA PRO A 107 4.75 13.65 -0.05
C PRO A 107 3.42 13.01 -0.51
N ILE A 108 2.85 13.54 -1.58
CA ILE A 108 1.50 13.24 -2.08
C ILE A 108 1.17 11.73 -2.15
N SER A 109 -0.09 11.36 -1.93
CA SER A 109 -0.59 9.98 -1.99
C SER A 109 -0.53 9.37 -3.40
N PRO A 110 -0.54 8.03 -3.55
CA PRO A 110 -0.55 7.37 -4.87
C PRO A 110 -1.71 7.82 -5.77
N TYR A 111 -2.86 8.15 -5.17
CA TYR A 111 -4.02 8.70 -5.88
C TYR A 111 -3.77 10.13 -6.36
N GLU A 112 -3.25 11.02 -5.51
CA GLU A 112 -2.89 12.40 -5.89
C GLU A 112 -1.80 12.43 -6.98
N ALA A 113 -0.80 11.53 -6.90
CA ALA A 113 0.21 11.37 -7.95
C ALA A 113 -0.38 10.81 -9.25
N TYR A 114 -1.35 9.89 -9.17
CA TYR A 114 -2.12 9.43 -10.34
C TYR A 114 -2.96 10.57 -10.94
N GLU A 115 -3.61 11.41 -10.14
CA GLU A 115 -4.37 12.56 -10.62
C GLU A 115 -3.47 13.60 -11.27
N LEU A 116 -2.30 13.88 -10.68
CA LEU A 116 -1.27 14.73 -11.29
C LEU A 116 -0.79 14.18 -12.66
N ARG A 117 -0.80 12.86 -12.88
CA ARG A 117 -0.38 12.29 -14.18
C ARG A 117 -1.51 12.20 -15.20
N SER A 118 -2.67 11.72 -14.75
CA SER A 118 -3.78 11.37 -15.64
C SER A 118 -4.54 12.60 -16.17
N GLN A 119 -4.49 13.71 -15.44
CA GLN A 119 -5.24 14.92 -15.76
C GLN A 119 -4.40 16.01 -16.44
N ASN A 120 -3.08 15.80 -16.59
CA ASN A 120 -2.14 16.73 -17.22
C ASN A 120 -1.78 16.33 -18.66
N ALA A 121 -1.45 17.34 -19.49
CA ALA A 121 -1.10 17.17 -20.89
C ALA A 121 0.42 17.31 -21.15
N ILE A 122 1.26 16.98 -20.17
CA ILE A 122 2.72 17.03 -20.32
C ILE A 122 3.19 15.77 -21.06
N THR A 123 3.53 15.92 -22.35
CA THR A 123 4.13 14.84 -23.15
C THR A 123 5.64 14.75 -22.92
N TYR A 124 6.26 13.71 -23.46
CA TYR A 124 7.72 13.57 -23.44
C TYR A 124 8.42 14.78 -24.08
N GLU A 125 7.90 15.28 -25.21
CA GLU A 125 8.49 16.41 -25.92
C GLU A 125 8.51 17.67 -25.05
N VAL A 126 7.44 17.88 -24.27
CA VAL A 126 7.33 18.99 -23.32
C VAL A 126 8.32 18.80 -22.16
N PHE A 127 8.46 17.58 -21.66
CA PHE A 127 9.42 17.25 -20.61
C PHE A 127 10.88 17.45 -21.05
N ASP A 128 11.24 16.97 -22.24
CA ASP A 128 12.58 17.15 -22.81
C ASP A 128 12.90 18.63 -23.07
N ALA A 129 11.90 19.41 -23.51
CA ALA A 129 12.02 20.86 -23.61
C ALA A 129 12.29 21.53 -22.25
N VAL A 130 11.60 21.11 -21.18
CA VAL A 130 11.84 21.58 -19.81
C VAL A 130 13.25 21.23 -19.34
N LYS A 131 13.69 19.98 -19.56
CA LYS A 131 15.03 19.50 -19.19
C LYS A 131 16.13 20.31 -19.89
N LYS A 132 15.99 20.53 -21.21
CA LYS A 132 16.93 21.34 -22.00
C LYS A 132 16.95 22.80 -21.54
N GLN A 133 15.78 23.36 -21.23
CA GLN A 133 15.68 24.73 -20.77
C GLN A 133 16.27 24.92 -19.38
N ALA A 134 16.01 24.00 -18.44
CA ALA A 134 16.55 24.04 -17.08
C ALA A 134 18.08 24.04 -17.08
N LYS A 135 18.71 23.20 -17.92
CA LYS A 135 20.17 23.19 -18.10
C LYS A 135 20.73 24.50 -18.62
N ARG A 136 19.99 25.22 -19.46
CA ARG A 136 20.37 26.54 -19.97
C ARG A 136 20.15 27.64 -18.94
N TYR A 137 19.06 27.55 -18.18
CA TYR A 137 18.67 28.54 -17.17
C TYR A 137 19.55 28.49 -15.91
N PHE A 138 20.06 27.29 -15.58
CA PHE A 138 20.79 27.05 -14.34
C PHE A 138 22.16 26.41 -14.60
N PRO A 139 23.16 27.16 -15.11
CA PRO A 139 24.47 26.63 -15.44
C PRO A 139 25.26 26.12 -14.22
N SER A 140 24.90 26.53 -13.01
CA SER A 140 25.48 26.02 -11.75
C SER A 140 24.81 24.74 -11.23
N ASN A 141 23.82 24.20 -11.95
CA ASN A 141 22.98 23.07 -11.54
C ASN A 141 22.24 23.25 -10.20
N GLU A 142 22.01 24.49 -9.78
CA GLU A 142 21.31 24.80 -8.53
C GLU A 142 20.24 25.88 -8.75
N ALA A 143 19.03 25.65 -8.24
CA ALA A 143 17.92 26.58 -8.31
C ALA A 143 17.01 26.50 -7.08
N THR A 144 16.42 27.60 -6.67
CA THR A 144 15.25 27.60 -5.78
C THR A 144 14.02 27.10 -6.52
N VAL A 145 12.99 26.65 -5.80
CA VAL A 145 11.70 26.26 -6.41
C VAL A 145 11.09 27.42 -7.21
N ALA A 146 11.23 28.66 -6.72
CA ALA A 146 10.76 29.85 -7.41
C ALA A 146 11.53 30.13 -8.72
N GLU A 147 12.85 29.98 -8.72
CA GLU A 147 13.66 30.08 -9.93
C GLU A 147 13.27 28.99 -10.93
N PHE A 148 13.09 27.75 -10.47
CA PHE A 148 12.65 26.64 -11.32
C PHE A 148 11.23 26.84 -11.88
N ASP A 149 10.31 27.39 -11.10
CA ASP A 149 8.95 27.77 -11.54
C ASP A 149 8.97 28.81 -12.67
N LEU A 150 9.91 29.76 -12.63
CA LEU A 150 10.14 30.70 -13.74
C LEU A 150 10.62 29.96 -15.00
N CYS A 151 11.52 28.98 -14.83
CA CYS A 151 11.98 28.13 -15.93
C CYS A 151 10.83 27.30 -16.53
N LEU A 152 10.01 26.64 -15.71
CA LEU A 152 8.80 25.94 -16.14
C LEU A 152 7.87 26.87 -16.91
N GLY A 153 7.66 28.08 -16.41
CA GLY A 153 6.79 29.08 -17.04
C GLY A 153 7.30 29.58 -18.40
N SER A 154 8.59 29.40 -18.69
CA SER A 154 9.17 29.72 -20.01
C SER A 154 8.91 28.64 -21.06
N VAL A 155 8.68 27.39 -20.64
CA VAL A 155 8.47 26.24 -21.53
C VAL A 155 7.00 25.86 -21.65
N LEU A 156 6.26 25.88 -20.54
CA LEU A 156 4.88 25.38 -20.47
C LEU A 156 3.82 26.39 -20.95
N GLN A 157 4.20 27.40 -21.72
CA GLN A 157 3.26 28.42 -22.22
C GLN A 157 2.12 27.78 -23.03
N GLY A 158 0.87 27.99 -22.60
CA GLY A 158 -0.33 27.45 -23.25
C GLY A 158 -0.64 25.97 -22.93
N THR A 159 0.17 25.30 -22.10
CA THR A 159 -0.12 23.94 -21.65
C THR A 159 -1.00 23.97 -20.41
N ALA A 160 -2.25 23.52 -20.53
CA ALA A 160 -3.16 23.44 -19.40
C ALA A 160 -2.71 22.33 -18.43
N MET A 161 -2.33 22.72 -17.20
CA MET A 161 -2.11 21.77 -16.11
C MET A 161 -3.20 21.84 -15.05
N LYS A 162 -3.62 20.67 -14.57
CA LYS A 162 -4.53 20.43 -13.46
C LYS A 162 -3.75 19.93 -12.25
N ASN A 163 -4.26 20.22 -11.05
CA ASN A 163 -3.70 19.77 -9.77
C ASN A 163 -2.22 20.14 -9.56
N THR A 164 -1.82 21.32 -10.04
CA THR A 164 -0.47 21.87 -9.95
C THR A 164 0.06 21.99 -8.52
N HIS A 165 -0.85 22.13 -7.54
CA HIS A 165 -0.53 22.15 -6.11
C HIS A 165 0.11 20.84 -5.60
N HIS A 166 -0.18 19.68 -6.22
CA HIS A 166 0.51 18.43 -5.88
C HIS A 166 1.98 18.46 -6.30
N LEU A 167 2.26 18.95 -7.52
CA LEU A 167 3.63 19.11 -8.02
C LEU A 167 4.41 20.14 -7.19
N GLU A 168 3.78 21.27 -6.85
CA GLU A 168 4.39 22.29 -6.01
C GLU A 168 4.78 21.75 -4.63
N ARG A 169 3.91 20.95 -3.99
CA ARG A 169 4.21 20.26 -2.72
C ARG A 169 5.44 19.36 -2.83
N VAL A 170 5.56 18.59 -3.92
CA VAL A 170 6.72 17.72 -4.16
C VAL A 170 8.00 18.55 -4.36
N LEU A 171 7.94 19.63 -5.14
CA LEU A 171 9.10 20.49 -5.37
C LEU A 171 9.57 21.17 -4.08
N LEU A 172 8.64 21.59 -3.22
CA LEU A 172 8.94 22.25 -1.95
C LEU A 172 9.54 21.33 -0.88
N SER A 173 9.25 20.02 -0.95
CA SER A 173 9.79 19.01 -0.04
C SER A 173 11.20 18.55 -0.39
N LEU A 174 11.75 18.95 -1.55
CA LEU A 174 13.09 18.57 -1.95
C LEU A 174 14.16 19.19 -1.02
N PRO A 175 15.24 18.45 -0.73
CA PRO A 175 16.31 18.90 0.16
C PRO A 175 17.01 20.10 -0.45
N LYS A 176 17.23 21.10 0.38
CA LYS A 176 17.88 22.36 0.02
C LYS A 176 19.30 22.34 0.57
N ASN A 177 20.25 22.85 -0.20
CA ASN A 177 21.59 23.15 0.29
C ASN A 177 21.56 24.31 1.29
N ILE A 178 22.72 24.63 1.87
CA ILE A 178 22.87 25.72 2.86
C ILE A 178 22.41 27.10 2.37
N ASN A 179 22.32 27.29 1.05
CA ASN A 179 21.89 28.53 0.41
C ASN A 179 20.41 28.50 0.02
N GLY A 180 19.67 27.47 0.44
CA GLY A 180 18.24 27.32 0.12
C GLY A 180 17.95 26.86 -1.30
N LYS A 181 18.97 26.44 -2.07
CA LYS A 181 18.84 25.97 -3.46
C LYS A 181 18.79 24.45 -3.53
N ILE A 182 18.15 23.94 -4.56
CA ILE A 182 17.96 22.51 -4.85
C ILE A 182 18.74 22.19 -6.12
N ASP A 183 19.26 20.98 -6.22
CA ASP A 183 19.85 20.46 -7.46
C ASP A 183 18.83 20.55 -8.61
N VAL A 184 19.22 21.09 -9.75
CA VAL A 184 18.29 21.31 -10.87
C VAL A 184 17.83 20.01 -11.48
N ASP A 185 18.67 18.97 -11.47
CA ASP A 185 18.23 17.66 -11.89
C ASP A 185 17.10 17.19 -10.95
N LEU A 186 17.16 17.47 -9.63
CA LEU A 186 16.13 17.04 -8.66
C LEU A 186 14.77 17.63 -8.99
N LEU A 187 14.81 18.92 -9.33
CA LEU A 187 13.63 19.67 -9.73
C LEU A 187 13.05 19.13 -11.05
N VAL A 188 13.90 18.76 -12.01
CA VAL A 188 13.46 18.14 -13.29
C VAL A 188 12.83 16.78 -13.06
N VAL A 189 13.30 15.98 -12.12
CA VAL A 189 12.71 14.67 -11.85
C VAL A 189 11.46 14.72 -11.01
N ALA A 190 11.39 15.61 -10.02
CA ALA A 190 10.11 15.93 -9.39
C ALA A 190 9.07 16.38 -10.43
N PHE A 191 9.49 17.19 -11.41
CA PHE A 191 8.63 17.58 -12.54
C PHE A 191 8.19 16.40 -13.43
N SER A 192 9.01 15.36 -13.56
CA SER A 192 8.65 14.17 -14.35
C SER A 192 7.40 13.43 -13.81
N LEU A 193 7.02 13.65 -12.56
CA LEU A 193 5.76 13.13 -12.00
C LEU A 193 4.52 13.72 -12.67
N ALA A 194 4.62 14.84 -13.39
CA ALA A 194 3.52 15.40 -14.16
C ALA A 194 3.45 14.86 -15.60
N VAL A 195 4.43 14.04 -16.03
CA VAL A 195 4.54 13.52 -17.40
C VAL A 195 3.56 12.38 -17.63
N LYS A 196 2.80 12.50 -18.72
CA LYS A 196 1.83 11.51 -19.18
C LYS A 196 2.53 10.43 -20.01
N GLY A 197 2.24 9.16 -19.74
CA GLY A 197 2.78 8.01 -20.47
C GLY A 197 2.75 6.72 -19.65
N SER A 198 3.15 5.60 -20.24
CA SER A 198 3.41 4.33 -19.55
C SER A 198 4.60 4.46 -18.58
N VAL A 199 4.81 3.48 -17.69
CA VAL A 199 6.02 3.46 -16.82
C VAL A 199 7.27 3.47 -17.68
N ASP A 200 7.25 2.72 -18.78
CA ASP A 200 8.38 2.52 -19.66
C ASP A 200 8.71 3.84 -20.43
N GLU A 201 7.71 4.53 -20.97
CA GLU A 201 7.87 5.85 -21.62
C GLU A 201 8.44 6.92 -20.67
N ARG A 202 8.08 6.87 -19.37
CA ARG A 202 8.59 7.81 -18.37
C ARG A 202 10.03 7.51 -17.97
N LEU A 203 10.39 6.23 -17.83
CA LEU A 203 11.78 5.82 -17.57
C LEU A 203 12.67 6.19 -18.75
N GLU A 204 12.21 5.98 -19.98
CA GLU A 204 12.89 6.44 -21.20
C GLU A 204 13.14 7.94 -21.18
N SER A 205 12.13 8.71 -20.79
CA SER A 205 12.18 10.17 -20.71
C SER A 205 13.19 10.69 -19.68
N LEU A 206 13.18 10.10 -18.48
CA LEU A 206 14.04 10.46 -17.36
C LEU A 206 15.53 10.25 -17.69
N PHE A 207 15.86 9.09 -18.24
CA PHE A 207 17.23 8.66 -18.49
C PHE A 207 17.74 8.97 -19.91
N ALA A 208 16.95 9.69 -20.74
CA ALA A 208 17.28 10.00 -22.13
C ALA A 208 17.60 8.74 -22.95
N LEU A 209 16.83 7.66 -22.73
CA LEU A 209 16.97 6.42 -23.48
C LEU A 209 16.30 6.61 -24.86
N PRO A 210 16.88 6.14 -25.97
CA PRO A 210 16.36 6.42 -27.31
C PRO A 210 14.92 5.88 -27.46
N LEU A 211 13.99 6.80 -27.70
CA LEU A 211 12.56 6.60 -27.95
C LEU A 211 12.35 5.72 -29.19
N ALA A 212 12.34 4.39 -29.00
CA ALA A 212 12.41 3.38 -30.06
C ALA A 212 13.59 3.59 -31.02
N ALA A 213 14.51 2.62 -31.13
CA ALA A 213 15.20 2.48 -32.40
C ALA A 213 14.08 2.32 -33.45
N LYS A 214 13.85 3.37 -34.25
CA LYS A 214 13.14 3.28 -35.52
C LYS A 214 13.73 2.06 -36.22
N LEU A 215 12.99 0.96 -36.20
CA LEU A 215 13.13 -0.19 -37.10
C LEU A 215 14.54 -0.82 -37.06
N THR A 216 14.68 -1.96 -36.38
CA THR A 216 15.83 -2.89 -36.46
C THR A 216 17.19 -2.34 -35.96
N GLY A 217 17.55 -2.59 -34.69
CA GLY A 217 18.94 -2.38 -34.24
C GLY A 217 19.10 -2.25 -32.73
N SER A 218 19.74 -3.26 -32.12
CA SER A 218 20.02 -3.44 -30.68
C SER A 218 20.78 -2.28 -30.03
N SER A 219 20.25 -1.72 -28.94
CA SER A 219 21.02 -0.95 -27.96
C SER A 219 21.17 -1.77 -26.67
N THR A 220 22.40 -2.19 -26.39
CA THR A 220 22.79 -2.91 -25.17
C THR A 220 23.41 -1.94 -24.16
N LEU A 221 22.97 -2.00 -22.89
CA LEU A 221 23.59 -1.29 -21.76
C LEU A 221 24.63 -2.21 -21.09
N THR A 222 25.84 -1.71 -20.80
CA THR A 222 26.86 -2.51 -20.11
C THR A 222 26.67 -2.51 -18.59
N LYS A 223 27.10 -3.58 -17.92
CA LYS A 223 27.09 -3.72 -16.46
C LYS A 223 27.76 -2.53 -15.76
N ALA A 224 28.88 -2.05 -16.29
CA ALA A 224 29.54 -0.84 -15.78
C ALA A 224 28.72 0.45 -15.93
N GLN A 225 27.92 0.59 -16.99
CA GLN A 225 27.00 1.73 -17.15
C GLN A 225 25.82 1.64 -16.17
N VAL A 226 25.33 0.42 -15.92
CA VAL A 226 24.29 0.15 -14.92
C VAL A 226 24.84 0.35 -13.50
N GLU A 227 26.07 -0.10 -13.21
CA GLU A 227 26.77 0.11 -11.93
C GLU A 227 27.19 1.57 -11.71
N HIS A 228 27.49 2.33 -12.77
CA HIS A 228 27.72 3.78 -12.67
C HIS A 228 26.44 4.55 -12.28
N VAL A 229 25.28 4.05 -12.70
CA VAL A 229 23.96 4.55 -12.28
C VAL A 229 23.58 4.05 -10.86
N LEU A 230 24.11 2.89 -10.42
CA LEU A 230 23.68 2.19 -9.19
C LEU A 230 24.70 2.20 -8.02
N GLY A 231 25.95 2.63 -8.22
CA GLY A 231 26.92 3.10 -7.22
C GLY A 231 27.75 2.06 -6.44
N THR A 232 29.06 1.92 -6.77
CA THR A 232 30.29 1.89 -5.87
C THR A 232 31.54 1.38 -6.63
N LYS A 233 32.83 1.79 -6.48
CA LYS A 233 33.65 2.93 -5.93
C LYS A 233 35.15 2.72 -6.39
N PRO A 234 36.18 3.62 -6.21
CA PRO A 234 36.20 4.94 -5.51
C PRO A 234 36.97 6.12 -6.19
N SER A 235 36.57 7.37 -5.89
CA SER A 235 37.38 8.45 -5.27
C SER A 235 36.73 9.85 -5.40
N ARG A 236 36.87 10.68 -4.35
CA ARG A 236 36.44 12.09 -4.13
C ARG A 236 35.00 12.54 -4.45
N ALA A 237 34.20 11.78 -5.20
CA ALA A 237 32.77 11.99 -5.49
C ALA A 237 31.83 11.63 -4.32
N LEU A 238 32.31 11.74 -3.07
CA LEU A 238 31.61 11.26 -1.87
C LEU A 238 30.50 12.22 -1.36
N LEU A 239 30.32 13.38 -1.98
CA LEU A 239 29.21 14.32 -1.69
C LEU A 239 28.07 14.24 -2.72
N ILE A 240 28.34 13.72 -3.92
CA ILE A 240 27.34 13.53 -4.99
C ILE A 240 26.64 12.16 -4.87
N ASN A 241 27.32 11.18 -4.27
CA ASN A 241 26.81 9.81 -4.10
C ASN A 241 25.68 9.66 -3.07
N SER A 242 25.48 10.63 -2.17
CA SER A 242 24.31 10.63 -1.27
C SER A 242 23.05 11.01 -2.03
N CYS A 243 23.17 11.91 -3.01
CA CYS A 243 22.05 12.36 -3.80
C CYS A 243 21.58 11.23 -4.72
N CYS A 244 22.39 10.63 -5.59
CA CYS A 244 21.88 9.72 -6.64
C CYS A 244 21.22 8.41 -6.11
N GLY A 245 21.71 7.87 -4.99
CA GLY A 245 21.04 6.75 -4.30
C GLY A 245 19.74 7.17 -3.60
N TRP A 246 19.73 8.36 -3.01
CA TRP A 246 18.53 8.99 -2.44
C TRP A 246 17.50 9.37 -3.51
N TRP A 247 17.96 9.74 -4.70
CA TRP A 247 17.21 10.10 -5.90
C TRP A 247 16.45 8.93 -6.50
N LEU A 248 17.10 7.78 -6.65
CA LEU A 248 16.45 6.56 -7.10
C LEU A 248 15.51 6.01 -6.02
N GLY A 249 15.91 6.12 -4.75
CA GLY A 249 15.04 5.89 -3.59
C GLY A 249 13.79 6.76 -3.63
N HIS A 250 13.92 8.06 -3.92
CA HIS A 250 12.78 8.95 -4.05
C HIS A 250 11.96 8.71 -5.31
N VAL A 251 12.52 8.33 -6.46
CA VAL A 251 11.71 7.94 -7.64
C VAL A 251 10.90 6.66 -7.38
N LEU A 252 11.43 5.75 -6.56
CA LEU A 252 10.75 4.56 -6.07
C LEU A 252 9.72 4.89 -4.97
N ASP A 253 10.04 5.78 -4.03
CA ASP A 253 9.18 6.22 -2.92
C ASP A 253 8.10 7.24 -3.36
N THR A 254 8.31 7.98 -4.46
CA THR A 254 7.38 8.98 -5.03
C THR A 254 6.61 8.45 -6.26
N TYR A 255 6.40 7.13 -6.32
CA TYR A 255 5.36 6.52 -7.13
C TYR A 255 5.53 6.61 -8.65
N GLN A 256 6.74 6.56 -9.22
CA GLN A 256 6.87 6.17 -10.64
C GLN A 256 6.82 4.66 -10.86
N ILE A 257 7.10 3.92 -9.80
CA ILE A 257 6.93 2.47 -9.60
C ILE A 257 6.07 2.32 -8.31
N PRO A 258 5.14 1.34 -8.20
CA PRO A 258 4.14 1.30 -7.12
C PRO A 258 4.73 1.39 -5.70
N SER A 259 3.94 1.92 -4.74
CA SER A 259 4.17 2.18 -3.29
C SER A 259 4.86 1.09 -2.47
N GLU A 260 5.00 -0.08 -3.04
CA GLU A 260 5.34 -1.30 -2.33
C GLU A 260 6.81 -1.21 -1.96
N LYS A 261 7.14 -1.30 -0.65
CA LYS A 261 8.53 -1.44 -0.22
C LYS A 261 9.03 -2.75 -0.82
N ARG A 262 9.90 -2.64 -1.80
CA ARG A 262 10.58 -3.80 -2.40
C ARG A 262 11.67 -4.21 -1.46
N VAL A 263 11.60 -5.45 -1.04
CA VAL A 263 12.55 -5.99 -0.08
C VAL A 263 13.23 -7.21 -0.65
N VAL A 264 14.46 -7.40 -0.21
CA VAL A 264 15.19 -8.66 -0.39
C VAL A 264 15.27 -9.32 0.97
N ALA A 265 15.08 -10.63 0.99
CA ALA A 265 15.35 -11.42 2.17
C ALA A 265 16.83 -11.24 2.55
N LEU A 266 17.11 -10.92 3.82
CA LEU A 266 18.47 -11.03 4.33
C LEU A 266 18.83 -12.52 4.43
N GLU A 267 19.97 -12.88 3.86
CA GLU A 267 20.55 -14.22 4.03
C GLU A 267 20.82 -14.48 5.52
N ASP A 268 20.59 -15.72 5.96
CA ASP A 268 20.92 -16.24 7.30
C ASP A 268 20.16 -15.64 8.51
N LYS A 269 18.97 -15.05 8.31
CA LYS A 269 18.09 -14.55 9.39
C LYS A 269 16.88 -15.44 9.63
N ALA A 270 16.65 -15.81 10.90
CA ALA A 270 15.62 -16.78 11.30
C ALA A 270 14.17 -16.23 11.31
N TYR A 271 13.20 -16.97 10.77
CA TYR A 271 11.75 -16.70 10.95
C TYR A 271 11.33 -16.82 12.43
N PRO A 272 10.32 -16.10 12.97
CA PRO A 272 9.30 -15.23 12.36
C PRO A 272 9.75 -13.83 11.97
N TYR A 273 11.05 -13.59 12.08
CA TYR A 273 11.69 -12.34 11.73
C TYR A 273 12.53 -12.54 10.48
N GLN A 274 11.92 -13.03 9.39
CA GLN A 274 12.54 -12.89 8.07
C GLN A 274 12.76 -11.39 7.88
N GLU A 275 13.97 -10.94 8.15
CA GLU A 275 14.31 -9.54 8.04
C GLU A 275 14.44 -9.26 6.55
N TYR A 276 13.62 -8.30 6.15
CA TYR A 276 13.53 -7.81 4.81
C TYR A 276 14.21 -6.46 4.82
N ALA A 277 15.38 -6.36 4.19
CA ALA A 277 15.98 -5.05 3.97
C ALA A 277 15.24 -4.37 2.82
N ILE A 278 15.00 -3.06 2.92
CA ILE A 278 14.61 -2.26 1.76
C ILE A 278 15.68 -2.51 0.70
N ALA A 279 15.29 -3.17 -0.37
CA ALA A 279 16.22 -3.60 -1.39
C ALA A 279 16.74 -2.37 -2.10
N THR A 280 18.06 -2.20 -2.12
CA THR A 280 18.64 -1.21 -3.02
C THR A 280 18.38 -1.68 -4.46
N PRO A 281 18.24 -0.76 -5.42
CA PRO A 281 18.02 -1.14 -6.81
C PRO A 281 19.12 -2.04 -7.40
N GLY A 282 20.36 -1.95 -6.88
CA GLY A 282 21.44 -2.89 -7.20
C GLY A 282 21.17 -4.31 -6.68
N GLN A 283 20.69 -4.47 -5.43
CA GLN A 283 20.33 -5.77 -4.88
C GLN A 283 19.15 -6.42 -5.62
N ILE A 284 18.18 -5.62 -6.08
CA ILE A 284 17.08 -6.10 -6.93
C ILE A 284 17.62 -6.63 -8.25
N LEU A 285 18.58 -5.93 -8.85
CA LEU A 285 19.21 -6.33 -10.11
C LEU A 285 20.03 -7.61 -9.95
N ASP A 286 20.87 -7.72 -8.91
CA ASP A 286 21.73 -8.88 -8.66
C ASP A 286 20.90 -10.16 -8.45
N ALA A 287 19.86 -10.09 -7.61
CA ALA A 287 18.93 -11.19 -7.39
C ALA A 287 18.20 -11.59 -8.68
N ALA A 288 17.84 -10.60 -9.51
CA ALA A 288 17.13 -10.84 -10.75
C ALA A 288 18.02 -11.53 -11.81
N VAL A 289 19.29 -11.15 -11.89
CA VAL A 289 20.29 -11.76 -12.78
C VAL A 289 20.59 -13.20 -12.36
N ALA A 290 20.90 -13.43 -11.07
CA ALA A 290 21.21 -14.77 -10.55
C ALA A 290 20.08 -15.78 -10.82
N THR A 291 18.83 -15.35 -10.62
CA THR A 291 17.66 -16.19 -10.89
C THR A 291 17.46 -16.44 -12.39
N SER A 292 17.79 -15.49 -13.26
CA SER A 292 17.63 -15.65 -14.71
C SER A 292 18.70 -16.57 -15.31
N VAL A 293 19.90 -16.57 -14.74
CA VAL A 293 20.94 -17.58 -15.00
C VAL A 293 20.45 -18.96 -14.56
N LYS A 294 19.89 -19.08 -13.35
CA LYS A 294 19.30 -20.34 -12.87
C LYS A 294 18.15 -20.84 -13.77
N ALA A 295 17.34 -19.93 -14.29
CA ALA A 295 16.24 -20.23 -15.20
C ALA A 295 16.67 -20.46 -16.67
N LYS A 296 17.97 -20.35 -16.98
CA LYS A 296 18.54 -20.44 -18.34
C LYS A 296 17.93 -19.44 -19.34
N THR A 297 17.38 -18.34 -18.84
CA THR A 297 16.86 -17.25 -19.68
C THR A 297 17.89 -16.14 -19.91
N LEU A 298 19.04 -16.24 -19.23
CA LEU A 298 20.22 -15.40 -19.35
C LEU A 298 21.44 -16.30 -19.20
N ASP A 299 22.49 -16.06 -19.99
CA ASP A 299 23.73 -16.83 -19.89
C ASP A 299 24.55 -16.39 -18.68
N GLU A 300 25.23 -17.35 -18.06
CA GLU A 300 26.18 -17.09 -16.97
C GLU A 300 27.30 -16.17 -17.49
N GLY A 301 27.50 -15.01 -16.84
CA GLY A 301 28.44 -13.99 -17.31
C GLY A 301 27.87 -12.94 -18.27
N THR A 302 26.54 -12.85 -18.42
CA THR A 302 25.92 -11.75 -19.19
C THR A 302 26.21 -10.38 -18.56
N GLU A 303 27.00 -9.55 -19.26
CA GLU A 303 27.35 -8.19 -18.83
C GLU A 303 26.57 -7.10 -19.58
N GLN A 304 25.66 -7.46 -20.48
CA GLN A 304 24.86 -6.52 -21.26
C GLN A 304 23.38 -6.88 -21.23
N PHE A 305 22.53 -5.90 -20.90
CA PHE A 305 21.07 -6.06 -20.86
C PHE A 305 20.41 -5.11 -21.86
N ASN A 306 19.41 -5.61 -22.59
CA ASN A 306 18.52 -4.75 -23.36
C ASN A 306 17.40 -4.17 -22.45
N LEU A 307 16.68 -3.16 -22.94
CA LEU A 307 15.68 -2.42 -22.16
C LEU A 307 14.53 -3.31 -21.65
N ASP A 308 14.08 -4.25 -22.48
CA ASP A 308 13.05 -5.21 -22.11
C ASP A 308 13.54 -6.18 -21.04
N GLN A 309 14.80 -6.63 -21.13
CA GLN A 309 15.45 -7.47 -20.13
C GLN A 309 15.61 -6.72 -18.79
N PHE A 310 16.05 -5.47 -18.80
CA PHE A 310 16.19 -4.65 -17.58
C PHE A 310 14.84 -4.35 -16.93
N ALA A 311 13.84 -3.96 -17.71
CA ALA A 311 12.48 -3.72 -17.22
C ALA A 311 11.84 -5.01 -16.68
N LEU A 312 12.07 -6.16 -17.32
CA LEU A 312 11.59 -7.45 -16.85
C LEU A 312 12.33 -7.90 -15.57
N LEU A 313 13.65 -7.70 -15.47
CA LEU A 313 14.44 -7.99 -14.26
C LEU A 313 13.96 -7.17 -13.06
N MET A 314 13.70 -5.88 -13.25
CA MET A 314 13.15 -5.01 -12.22
C MET A 314 11.68 -5.33 -11.91
N LYS A 315 10.85 -5.73 -12.89
CA LYS A 315 9.44 -6.10 -12.66
C LYS A 315 9.27 -7.47 -11.98
N SER A 316 10.23 -8.38 -12.14
CA SER A 316 9.95 -9.82 -11.92
C SER A 316 10.33 -10.41 -10.57
N LYS A 317 11.13 -9.76 -9.70
CA LYS A 317 11.85 -10.56 -8.66
C LYS A 317 12.02 -9.93 -7.28
N ALA A 318 11.30 -8.85 -6.96
CA ALA A 318 11.23 -8.36 -5.58
C ALA A 318 9.93 -8.82 -4.90
N VAL A 319 10.02 -9.21 -3.63
CA VAL A 319 8.84 -9.34 -2.78
C VAL A 319 8.33 -7.93 -2.51
N CYS A 320 7.06 -7.69 -2.82
CA CYS A 320 6.42 -6.40 -2.58
C CYS A 320 5.77 -6.46 -1.20
N MET A 321 6.32 -5.73 -0.23
CA MET A 321 5.76 -5.66 1.12
C MET A 321 4.87 -4.44 1.26
N VAL A 322 3.79 -4.59 2.02
CA VAL A 322 2.86 -3.53 2.40
C VAL A 322 2.61 -3.57 3.90
N ASP A 323 2.22 -2.43 4.46
CA ASP A 323 1.58 -2.41 5.78
C ASP A 323 0.22 -3.09 5.67
N PHE A 324 -0.02 -4.08 6.52
CA PHE A 324 -1.28 -4.80 6.62
C PHE A 324 -1.56 -5.12 8.09
N ALA A 325 -2.56 -4.46 8.67
CA ALA A 325 -2.97 -4.64 10.06
C ALA A 325 -1.83 -4.47 11.09
N GLY A 326 -0.87 -3.56 10.84
CA GLY A 326 0.28 -3.35 11.71
C GLY A 326 1.43 -4.35 11.51
N TYR A 327 1.32 -5.23 10.52
CA TYR A 327 2.38 -6.14 10.07
C TYR A 327 2.91 -5.73 8.71
N TYR A 328 4.13 -6.14 8.39
CA TYR A 328 4.64 -6.08 7.03
C TYR A 328 4.39 -7.41 6.33
N MET A 329 3.53 -7.39 5.31
CA MET A 329 3.10 -8.60 4.60
C MET A 329 3.39 -8.50 3.10
N PRO A 330 3.73 -9.61 2.43
CA PRO A 330 3.93 -9.62 0.98
C PRO A 330 2.58 -9.47 0.26
N VAL A 331 2.36 -8.36 -0.46
CA VAL A 331 1.23 -8.24 -1.38
C VAL A 331 1.41 -9.16 -2.59
N GLN A 332 2.65 -9.34 -3.05
CA GLN A 332 3.02 -10.30 -4.08
C GLN A 332 4.47 -10.74 -3.97
N TYR A 333 4.72 -11.94 -4.48
CA TYR A 333 6.04 -12.55 -4.67
C TYR A 333 6.50 -12.40 -6.14
N PRO A 334 7.73 -12.81 -6.51
CA PRO A 334 8.26 -12.72 -7.88
C PRO A 334 7.32 -13.22 -8.99
N ALA A 335 6.53 -14.26 -8.72
CA ALA A 335 5.55 -14.78 -9.67
C ALA A 335 4.45 -13.75 -10.05
N GLY A 336 4.21 -12.75 -9.20
CA GLY A 336 3.14 -11.78 -9.33
C GLY A 336 1.77 -12.35 -8.93
N ILE A 337 0.81 -11.46 -8.73
CA ILE A 337 -0.55 -11.82 -8.26
C ILE A 337 -1.24 -12.81 -9.21
N LEU A 338 -1.19 -12.54 -10.52
CA LEU A 338 -1.93 -13.32 -11.52
C LEU A 338 -1.44 -14.77 -11.60
N LYS A 339 -0.12 -14.97 -11.66
CA LYS A 339 0.46 -16.32 -11.72
C LYS A 339 0.22 -17.08 -10.42
N SER A 340 0.39 -16.42 -9.27
CA SER A 340 0.15 -17.04 -7.97
C SER A 340 -1.31 -17.49 -7.83
N HIS A 341 -2.27 -16.63 -8.19
CA HIS A 341 -3.69 -16.98 -8.20
C HIS A 341 -3.99 -18.21 -9.07
N ASN A 342 -3.53 -18.19 -10.32
CA ASN A 342 -3.78 -19.29 -11.24
C ASN A 342 -3.11 -20.59 -10.78
N HIS A 343 -1.91 -20.50 -10.19
CA HIS A 343 -1.21 -21.62 -9.58
C HIS A 343 -2.05 -22.26 -8.46
N THR A 344 -2.61 -21.45 -7.56
CA THR A 344 -3.46 -21.93 -6.46
C THR A 344 -4.68 -22.72 -6.97
N ARG A 345 -5.25 -22.33 -8.11
CA ARG A 345 -6.42 -23.00 -8.72
C ARG A 345 -6.08 -24.19 -9.61
N THR A 346 -4.79 -24.44 -9.90
CA THR A 346 -4.39 -25.44 -10.89
C THR A 346 -4.38 -26.84 -10.26
N LYS A 347 -4.94 -27.82 -10.99
CA LYS A 347 -4.97 -29.22 -10.56
C LYS A 347 -3.57 -29.75 -10.25
N GLY A 348 -3.42 -30.41 -9.10
CA GLY A 348 -2.15 -30.99 -8.65
C GLY A 348 -1.15 -29.98 -8.09
N LEU A 349 -1.48 -28.70 -8.05
CA LEU A 349 -0.65 -27.63 -7.50
C LEU A 349 -1.27 -27.05 -6.22
N ALA A 350 -0.44 -26.40 -5.43
CA ALA A 350 -0.87 -25.66 -4.24
C ALA A 350 -0.03 -24.40 -4.05
N SER A 351 -0.59 -23.42 -3.32
CA SER A 351 0.11 -22.21 -2.93
C SER A 351 0.23 -22.09 -1.42
N LEU A 352 1.40 -21.61 -0.97
CA LEU A 352 1.71 -21.36 0.42
C LEU A 352 1.51 -19.88 0.75
N PHE A 353 0.69 -19.60 1.76
CA PHE A 353 0.41 -18.27 2.29
C PHE A 353 0.92 -18.15 3.72
N ASP A 354 1.61 -17.06 4.03
CA ASP A 354 1.86 -16.67 5.41
C ASP A 354 0.64 -15.96 5.99
N VAL A 355 0.05 -16.53 7.04
CA VAL A 355 -1.09 -15.99 7.76
C VAL A 355 -0.80 -15.86 9.26
N SER A 356 0.49 -15.80 9.63
CA SER A 356 0.95 -15.79 11.03
C SER A 356 0.54 -14.54 11.81
N HIS A 357 0.11 -13.50 11.11
CA HIS A 357 -0.44 -12.27 11.67
C HIS A 357 -1.84 -12.47 12.27
N MET A 358 -2.54 -13.56 11.95
CA MET A 358 -3.85 -13.88 12.53
C MET A 358 -3.74 -14.22 14.02
N GLY A 359 -4.72 -13.78 14.81
CA GLY A 359 -4.76 -14.05 16.24
C GLY A 359 -5.12 -15.50 16.50
N GLN A 360 -4.36 -16.20 17.35
CA GLN A 360 -4.63 -17.58 17.77
C GLN A 360 -4.96 -17.60 19.26
N LEU A 361 -6.11 -18.15 19.62
CA LEU A 361 -6.62 -18.18 20.99
C LEU A 361 -6.92 -19.61 21.43
N LYS A 362 -6.69 -19.88 22.72
CA LYS A 362 -7.09 -21.11 23.39
C LYS A 362 -8.09 -20.79 24.50
N ILE A 363 -9.22 -21.49 24.49
CA ILE A 363 -10.25 -21.37 25.54
C ILE A 363 -10.38 -22.71 26.25
N THR A 364 -10.09 -22.75 27.55
CA THR A 364 -10.18 -23.95 28.40
C THR A 364 -11.23 -23.77 29.48
N GLY A 365 -11.54 -24.84 30.22
CA GLY A 365 -12.53 -24.87 31.30
C GLY A 365 -13.81 -25.61 30.89
N LYS A 366 -14.58 -26.06 31.90
CA LYS A 366 -15.81 -26.85 31.67
C LYS A 366 -16.92 -26.05 30.98
N ASP A 367 -16.92 -24.72 31.14
CA ASP A 367 -17.94 -23.82 30.60
C ASP A 367 -17.51 -23.15 29.29
N ARG A 368 -16.35 -23.53 28.71
CA ARG A 368 -15.75 -22.87 27.53
C ARG A 368 -16.71 -22.74 26.32
N VAL A 369 -17.52 -23.77 26.07
CA VAL A 369 -18.51 -23.78 24.97
C VAL A 369 -19.62 -22.76 25.26
N ARG A 370 -20.21 -22.82 26.46
CA ARG A 370 -21.27 -21.89 26.88
C ARG A 370 -20.78 -20.44 26.86
N PHE A 371 -19.53 -20.21 27.26
CA PHE A 371 -18.91 -18.90 27.18
C PHE A 371 -18.76 -18.41 25.75
N LEU A 372 -18.18 -19.20 24.86
CA LEU A 372 -17.98 -18.77 23.48
C LEU A 372 -19.33 -18.52 22.78
N GLU A 373 -20.34 -19.36 23.02
CA GLU A 373 -21.69 -19.15 22.48
C GLU A 373 -22.38 -17.89 22.99
N SER A 374 -21.98 -17.36 24.15
CA SER A 374 -22.47 -16.06 24.65
C SER A 374 -21.92 -14.85 23.89
N ILE A 375 -20.99 -15.09 22.95
CA ILE A 375 -20.26 -14.09 22.18
C ILE A 375 -20.50 -14.28 20.67
N VAL A 376 -20.60 -15.54 20.24
CA VAL A 376 -20.67 -15.89 18.82
C VAL A 376 -22.02 -16.48 18.39
N VAL A 377 -22.36 -16.28 17.13
CA VAL A 377 -23.64 -16.74 16.55
C VAL A 377 -23.66 -18.24 16.21
N GLY A 378 -22.50 -18.87 16.05
CA GLY A 378 -22.34 -20.27 15.66
C GLY A 378 -22.69 -21.26 16.76
N ASP A 379 -23.15 -22.44 16.37
CA ASP A 379 -23.43 -23.55 17.29
C ASP A 379 -22.15 -24.33 17.59
N ILE A 380 -21.52 -23.99 18.71
CA ILE A 380 -20.24 -24.54 19.18
C ILE A 380 -20.50 -25.85 19.94
N ALA A 381 -21.62 -25.95 20.65
CA ALA A 381 -22.02 -27.17 21.36
C ALA A 381 -22.27 -28.37 20.44
N ALA A 382 -22.59 -28.10 19.16
CA ALA A 382 -22.76 -29.13 18.15
C ALA A 382 -21.45 -29.68 17.57
N LEU A 383 -20.29 -29.08 17.87
CA LEU A 383 -19.00 -29.54 17.37
C LEU A 383 -18.50 -30.74 18.19
N THR A 384 -18.11 -31.81 17.51
CA THR A 384 -17.32 -32.89 18.12
C THR A 384 -15.83 -32.57 18.10
N SER A 385 -15.03 -33.30 18.87
CA SER A 385 -13.56 -33.13 18.91
C SER A 385 -12.97 -33.21 17.50
N GLY A 386 -12.16 -32.22 17.14
CA GLY A 386 -11.59 -32.02 15.80
C GLY A 386 -12.49 -31.25 14.83
N GLU A 387 -13.79 -31.06 15.08
CA GLU A 387 -14.63 -30.29 14.16
C GLU A 387 -14.42 -28.78 14.32
N ALA A 388 -14.42 -28.09 13.18
CA ALA A 388 -14.29 -26.65 13.09
C ALA A 388 -15.54 -25.99 12.49
N LYS A 389 -15.72 -24.70 12.77
CA LYS A 389 -16.80 -23.91 12.18
C LYS A 389 -16.42 -22.43 12.08
N LEU A 390 -16.81 -21.80 10.96
CA LEU A 390 -16.85 -20.35 10.84
C LEU A 390 -17.99 -19.80 11.70
N SER A 391 -17.67 -18.84 12.55
CA SER A 391 -18.61 -18.14 13.41
C SER A 391 -18.39 -16.64 13.30
N LEU A 392 -19.32 -15.87 13.87
CA LEU A 392 -19.28 -14.41 13.88
C LEU A 392 -19.35 -13.93 15.33
N ILE A 393 -18.42 -13.07 15.72
CA ILE A 393 -18.44 -12.31 16.97
C ILE A 393 -19.35 -11.10 16.73
N THR A 394 -20.38 -10.92 17.55
CA THR A 394 -21.38 -9.85 17.34
C THR A 394 -21.43 -8.87 18.51
N ASN A 395 -21.88 -7.64 18.25
CA ASN A 395 -22.16 -6.64 19.27
C ASN A 395 -23.65 -6.60 19.65
N ASP A 396 -24.00 -5.84 20.68
CA ASP A 396 -25.40 -5.72 21.17
C ASP A 396 -26.37 -5.12 20.15
N LYS A 397 -25.87 -4.48 19.09
CA LYS A 397 -26.67 -3.96 17.96
C LYS A 397 -26.82 -4.99 16.82
N GLY A 398 -26.30 -6.20 17.00
CA GLY A 398 -26.33 -7.29 16.02
C GLY A 398 -25.28 -7.15 14.92
N GLY A 399 -24.41 -6.15 14.98
CA GLY A 399 -23.34 -5.97 14.00
C GLY A 399 -22.16 -6.91 14.23
N ILE A 400 -21.41 -7.21 13.17
CA ILE A 400 -20.31 -8.19 13.19
C ILE A 400 -19.01 -7.51 13.63
N ILE A 401 -18.54 -7.82 14.84
CA ILE A 401 -17.25 -7.35 15.36
C ILE A 401 -16.10 -8.01 14.61
N ASP A 402 -16.18 -9.32 14.39
CA ASP A 402 -15.21 -10.09 13.60
C ASP A 402 -15.82 -11.42 13.13
N ASP A 403 -15.23 -12.04 12.12
CA ASP A 403 -15.46 -13.44 11.78
C ASP A 403 -14.28 -14.31 12.22
N CYS A 404 -14.58 -15.52 12.74
CA CYS A 404 -13.56 -16.38 13.32
C CYS A 404 -13.80 -17.86 13.01
N VAL A 405 -12.73 -18.65 12.98
CA VAL A 405 -12.82 -20.11 12.87
C VAL A 405 -12.56 -20.72 14.24
N THR A 406 -13.50 -21.50 14.74
CA THR A 406 -13.38 -22.23 16.01
C THR A 406 -13.30 -23.72 15.75
N THR A 407 -12.26 -24.37 16.25
CA THR A 407 -12.11 -25.83 16.30
C THR A 407 -12.32 -26.32 17.73
N ALA A 408 -13.18 -27.31 17.92
CA ALA A 408 -13.41 -27.92 19.21
C ALA A 408 -12.45 -29.09 19.45
N TYR A 409 -11.89 -29.19 20.65
CA TYR A 409 -11.17 -30.36 21.14
C TYR A 409 -11.75 -30.77 22.52
N ASP A 410 -11.42 -31.98 22.97
CA ASP A 410 -11.99 -32.56 24.19
C ASP A 410 -11.75 -31.72 25.45
N ASP A 411 -10.61 -31.03 25.52
CA ASP A 411 -10.18 -30.22 26.67
C ASP A 411 -10.21 -28.71 26.41
N HIS A 412 -10.27 -28.26 25.16
CA HIS A 412 -10.22 -26.83 24.82
C HIS A 412 -10.92 -26.47 23.50
N LEU A 413 -11.10 -25.18 23.27
CA LEU A 413 -11.43 -24.62 21.96
C LEU A 413 -10.19 -23.89 21.42
N TYR A 414 -9.91 -24.07 20.14
CA TYR A 414 -8.89 -23.33 19.40
C TYR A 414 -9.61 -22.36 18.46
N VAL A 415 -9.33 -21.06 18.59
CA VAL A 415 -10.03 -20.00 17.84
C VAL A 415 -9.02 -19.16 17.08
N VAL A 416 -9.22 -19.00 15.78
CA VAL A 416 -8.44 -18.12 14.91
C VAL A 416 -9.29 -16.90 14.56
N VAL A 417 -8.76 -15.70 14.81
CA VAL A 417 -9.41 -14.39 14.57
C VAL A 417 -8.59 -13.53 13.61
N ASN A 418 -9.23 -12.53 12.99
CA ASN A 418 -8.54 -11.69 12.01
C ASN A 418 -7.45 -10.83 12.67
N ALA A 419 -6.33 -10.65 11.96
CA ALA A 419 -5.18 -9.91 12.44
C ALA A 419 -5.50 -8.45 12.85
N GLY A 420 -6.33 -7.77 12.07
CA GLY A 420 -6.74 -6.39 12.33
C GLY A 420 -7.66 -6.22 13.54
N ASN A 421 -8.32 -7.29 13.97
CA ASN A 421 -9.28 -7.26 15.07
C ASN A 421 -8.81 -8.00 16.33
N GLN A 422 -7.70 -8.74 16.27
CA GLN A 422 -7.26 -9.61 17.37
C GLN A 422 -7.25 -8.96 18.77
N ASP A 423 -6.89 -7.67 18.86
CA ASP A 423 -6.89 -6.93 20.13
C ASP A 423 -8.29 -6.46 20.55
N LEU A 424 -9.14 -6.10 19.58
CA LEU A 424 -10.55 -5.80 19.81
C LEU A 424 -11.30 -7.06 20.25
N ASP A 425 -11.08 -8.19 19.59
CA ASP A 425 -11.68 -9.48 19.92
C ASP A 425 -11.24 -9.93 21.31
N TRP A 426 -9.95 -9.82 21.61
CA TRP A 426 -9.42 -10.12 22.94
C TRP A 426 -10.09 -9.26 24.01
N ALA A 427 -10.16 -7.95 23.82
CA ALA A 427 -10.79 -7.02 24.77
C ALA A 427 -12.29 -7.32 24.94
N HIS A 428 -12.98 -7.65 23.85
CA HIS A 428 -14.38 -8.04 23.86
C HIS A 428 -14.59 -9.33 24.64
N MET A 429 -13.83 -10.39 24.35
CA MET A 429 -13.90 -11.66 25.08
C MET A 429 -13.57 -11.48 26.56
N GLN A 430 -12.55 -10.69 26.92
CA GLN A 430 -12.20 -10.39 28.32
C GLN A 430 -13.33 -9.66 29.06
N THR A 431 -14.00 -8.71 28.38
CA THR A 431 -15.14 -7.98 28.94
C THR A 431 -16.33 -8.92 29.22
N HIS A 432 -16.58 -9.88 28.33
CA HIS A 432 -17.59 -10.91 28.55
C HIS A 432 -17.18 -11.88 29.66
N LEU A 433 -15.91 -12.29 29.70
CA LEU A 433 -15.38 -13.22 30.70
C LEU A 433 -15.48 -12.64 32.12
N ALA A 434 -15.20 -11.34 32.29
CA ALA A 434 -15.32 -10.67 33.58
C ALA A 434 -16.75 -10.68 34.17
N LYS A 435 -17.77 -10.83 33.33
CA LYS A 435 -19.20 -10.92 33.73
C LYS A 435 -19.70 -12.36 33.75
N PHE A 436 -18.94 -13.30 33.20
CA PHE A 436 -19.36 -14.68 33.02
C PHE A 436 -19.19 -15.46 34.32
N GLN A 437 -20.25 -16.14 34.75
CA GLN A 437 -20.22 -17.02 35.92
C GLN A 437 -19.97 -18.46 35.44
N GLY A 438 -18.73 -18.94 35.53
CA GLY A 438 -18.36 -20.30 35.14
C GLY A 438 -16.86 -20.51 35.14
N ASP A 439 -16.43 -21.75 34.88
CA ASP A 439 -15.01 -22.11 34.77
C ASP A 439 -14.56 -22.00 33.30
N VAL A 440 -13.84 -20.91 33.03
CA VAL A 440 -13.30 -20.56 31.72
C VAL A 440 -11.96 -19.86 31.89
N LYS A 441 -10.97 -20.24 31.08
CA LYS A 441 -9.71 -19.53 30.95
C LYS A 441 -9.44 -19.23 29.47
N LEU A 442 -9.08 -17.97 29.19
CA LEU A 442 -8.76 -17.46 27.87
C LEU A 442 -7.25 -17.19 27.77
N GLU A 443 -6.62 -17.70 26.72
CA GLU A 443 -5.17 -17.60 26.50
C GLU A 443 -4.87 -17.20 25.05
N LYS A 444 -3.97 -16.23 24.84
CA LYS A 444 -3.38 -15.98 23.52
C LYS A 444 -2.28 -17.02 23.28
N ILE A 445 -2.27 -17.64 22.11
CA ILE A 445 -1.18 -18.50 21.65
C ILE A 445 -0.18 -17.59 20.93
N THR A 446 1.00 -17.39 21.52
CA THR A 446 2.00 -16.43 21.03
C THR A 446 3.30 -17.07 20.55
N ASP A 447 3.46 -18.38 20.77
CA ASP A 447 4.65 -19.16 20.43
C ASP A 447 4.47 -19.97 19.12
N ARG A 448 3.40 -19.68 18.36
CA ARG A 448 3.07 -20.35 17.10
C ARG A 448 2.83 -19.37 15.97
N SER A 449 3.27 -19.75 14.78
CA SER A 449 3.00 -19.12 13.50
C SER A 449 1.91 -19.90 12.75
N LEU A 450 1.30 -19.29 11.74
CA LEU A 450 0.20 -19.89 10.98
C LEU A 450 0.48 -19.76 9.49
N VAL A 451 0.47 -20.88 8.77
CA VAL A 451 0.64 -20.90 7.31
C VAL A 451 -0.52 -21.64 6.67
N ALA A 452 -0.86 -21.28 5.44
CA ALA A 452 -1.94 -21.94 4.70
C ALA A 452 -1.41 -22.51 3.39
N LEU A 453 -1.56 -23.82 3.20
CA LEU A 453 -1.29 -24.50 1.93
C LEU A 453 -2.63 -24.77 1.22
N GLN A 454 -2.86 -24.13 0.09
CA GLN A 454 -4.18 -24.05 -0.54
C GLN A 454 -4.09 -24.44 -2.02
N GLY A 455 -5.02 -25.25 -2.49
CA GLY A 455 -5.10 -25.65 -3.90
C GLY A 455 -5.39 -27.15 -4.06
N PRO A 456 -5.82 -27.60 -5.24
CA PRO A 456 -6.21 -28.98 -5.48
C PRO A 456 -5.12 -30.03 -5.21
N GLY A 457 -3.84 -29.65 -5.22
CA GLY A 457 -2.72 -30.53 -4.88
C GLY A 457 -2.39 -30.60 -3.39
N ALA A 458 -2.99 -29.76 -2.55
CA ALA A 458 -2.59 -29.60 -1.15
C ALA A 458 -2.71 -30.91 -0.35
N ALA A 459 -3.81 -31.65 -0.50
CA ALA A 459 -4.02 -32.92 0.20
C ALA A 459 -2.99 -33.99 -0.18
N GLU A 460 -2.60 -34.08 -1.45
CA GLU A 460 -1.58 -35.03 -1.91
C GLU A 460 -0.20 -34.67 -1.35
N ILE A 461 0.16 -33.39 -1.39
CA ILE A 461 1.42 -32.87 -0.84
C ILE A 461 1.51 -33.14 0.66
N VAL A 462 0.48 -32.79 1.43
CA VAL A 462 0.46 -33.02 2.88
C VAL A 462 0.45 -34.51 3.21
N SER A 463 -0.32 -35.33 2.49
CA SER A 463 -0.37 -36.79 2.72
C SER A 463 1.00 -37.45 2.57
N ALA A 464 1.81 -37.01 1.61
CA ALA A 464 3.16 -37.55 1.39
C ALA A 464 4.13 -37.24 2.53
N LEU A 465 3.83 -36.23 3.36
CA LEU A 465 4.67 -35.74 4.44
C LEU A 465 4.18 -36.20 5.83
N LEU A 466 2.96 -36.73 5.91
CA LEU A 466 2.36 -37.17 7.16
C LEU A 466 2.93 -38.51 7.64
N PRO A 467 2.93 -38.76 8.97
CA PRO A 467 3.18 -40.09 9.51
C PRO A 467 2.16 -41.09 8.96
N ALA A 468 2.60 -42.33 8.72
CA ALA A 468 1.72 -43.39 8.19
C ALA A 468 0.48 -43.69 9.06
N SER A 469 0.48 -43.27 10.33
CA SER A 469 -0.66 -43.39 11.24
C SER A 469 -1.76 -42.35 11.01
N VAL A 470 -1.54 -41.34 10.18
CA VAL A 470 -2.50 -40.25 9.93
C VAL A 470 -3.03 -40.34 8.50
N ASN A 471 -4.36 -40.44 8.37
CA ASN A 471 -5.04 -40.56 7.09
C ASN A 471 -5.95 -39.35 6.82
N LEU A 472 -5.64 -38.56 5.80
CA LEU A 472 -6.46 -37.39 5.42
C LEU A 472 -7.77 -37.74 4.72
N ALA A 473 -7.99 -39.00 4.30
CA ALA A 473 -9.26 -39.43 3.71
C ALA A 473 -10.43 -39.31 4.70
N ASP A 474 -10.15 -39.34 6.00
CA ASP A 474 -11.16 -39.16 7.04
C ASP A 474 -11.29 -37.69 7.51
N SER A 475 -10.40 -36.81 7.06
CA SER A 475 -10.39 -35.39 7.41
C SER A 475 -11.25 -34.58 6.44
N ASN A 476 -12.54 -34.45 6.72
CA ASN A 476 -13.45 -33.58 5.97
C ASN A 476 -13.03 -32.09 6.02
N PHE A 477 -13.52 -31.28 5.07
CA PHE A 477 -13.43 -29.83 5.20
C PHE A 477 -14.01 -29.38 6.55
N MET A 478 -13.32 -28.43 7.19
CA MET A 478 -13.57 -27.98 8.57
C MET A 478 -13.33 -29.05 9.65
N THR A 479 -12.26 -29.82 9.51
CA THR A 479 -11.74 -30.69 10.58
C THR A 479 -10.28 -30.38 10.88
N GLY A 480 -9.89 -30.51 12.14
CA GLY A 480 -8.56 -30.21 12.67
C GLY A 480 -8.03 -31.35 13.53
N GLN A 481 -6.72 -31.54 13.49
CA GLN A 481 -6.03 -32.57 14.25
C GLN A 481 -4.62 -32.13 14.66
N PHE A 482 -4.15 -32.68 15.77
CA PHE A 482 -2.75 -32.61 16.17
C PHE A 482 -1.96 -33.69 15.44
N THR A 483 -0.85 -33.33 14.82
CA THR A 483 0.02 -34.29 14.12
C THR A 483 1.47 -33.81 14.13
N HIS A 484 2.38 -34.69 13.77
CA HIS A 484 3.77 -34.35 13.49
C HIS A 484 3.96 -34.19 11.98
N LEU A 485 4.62 -33.12 11.52
CA LEU A 485 4.81 -32.82 10.10
C LEU A 485 6.11 -32.04 9.92
N LEU A 486 7.00 -32.49 9.02
CA LEU A 486 8.28 -31.84 8.70
C LEU A 486 9.15 -31.51 9.95
N GLY A 487 9.14 -32.39 10.95
CA GLY A 487 9.91 -32.22 12.20
C GLY A 487 9.22 -31.38 13.28
N ALA A 488 8.01 -30.88 13.03
CA ALA A 488 7.26 -30.02 13.94
C ALA A 488 5.95 -30.66 14.43
N ASP A 489 5.59 -30.40 15.69
CA ASP A 489 4.26 -30.71 16.23
C ASP A 489 3.29 -29.59 15.84
N VAL A 490 2.35 -29.92 14.95
CA VAL A 490 1.46 -28.97 14.30
C VAL A 490 0.00 -29.19 14.64
N ILE A 491 -0.79 -28.12 14.54
CA ILE A 491 -2.25 -28.21 14.45
C ILE A 491 -2.58 -28.08 12.98
N LEU A 492 -3.04 -29.16 12.36
CA LEU A 492 -3.39 -29.23 10.96
C LEU A 492 -4.91 -29.14 10.83
N THR A 493 -5.43 -28.06 10.26
CA THR A 493 -6.87 -27.86 10.03
C THR A 493 -7.15 -27.81 8.55
N ARG A 494 -8.05 -28.67 8.05
CA ARG A 494 -8.49 -28.69 6.65
C ARG A 494 -9.52 -27.59 6.40
N CYS A 495 -9.04 -26.35 6.35
CA CYS A 495 -9.82 -25.15 6.09
C CYS A 495 -9.04 -24.22 5.16
N GLY A 496 -9.66 -23.10 4.77
CA GLY A 496 -9.03 -22.19 3.84
C GLY A 496 -9.85 -20.97 3.48
N TYR A 497 -9.17 -19.98 2.90
CA TYR A 497 -9.73 -18.70 2.49
C TYR A 497 -9.62 -18.47 0.97
N THR A 498 -9.65 -19.55 0.19
CA THR A 498 -9.43 -19.51 -1.27
C THR A 498 -10.58 -20.11 -2.09
N GLY A 499 -11.45 -20.88 -1.43
CA GLY A 499 -12.45 -21.72 -2.07
C GLY A 499 -11.90 -23.06 -2.59
N GLU A 500 -10.59 -23.28 -2.58
CA GLU A 500 -9.99 -24.57 -2.90
C GLU A 500 -9.97 -25.49 -1.67
N ASP A 501 -9.66 -26.77 -1.89
CA ASP A 501 -9.17 -27.63 -0.81
C ASP A 501 -7.84 -27.10 -0.28
N GLY A 502 -7.51 -27.45 0.96
CA GLY A 502 -6.30 -26.97 1.59
C GLY A 502 -6.31 -27.09 3.09
N PHE A 503 -5.20 -26.65 3.67
CA PHE A 503 -4.94 -26.73 5.09
C PHE A 503 -4.38 -25.42 5.61
N GLU A 504 -4.79 -25.05 6.82
CA GLU A 504 -4.04 -24.16 7.69
C GLU A 504 -3.24 -24.99 8.69
N VAL A 505 -1.99 -24.60 8.88
CA VAL A 505 -1.03 -25.30 9.74
C VAL A 505 -0.50 -24.32 10.77
N SER A 506 -0.90 -24.50 12.03
CA SER A 506 -0.28 -23.79 13.15
C SER A 506 1.01 -24.53 13.49
N VAL A 507 2.15 -23.85 13.44
CA VAL A 507 3.51 -24.40 13.59
C VAL A 507 4.23 -23.64 14.71
N PRO A 508 5.03 -24.28 15.57
CA PRO A 508 5.87 -23.55 16.53
C PRO A 508 6.71 -22.48 15.82
N SER A 509 6.71 -21.24 16.32
CA SER A 509 7.35 -20.11 15.65
C SER A 509 8.86 -20.30 15.45
N SER A 510 9.50 -21.14 16.27
CA SER A 510 10.92 -21.50 16.15
C SER A 510 11.23 -22.45 14.98
N GLN A 511 10.22 -23.08 14.37
CA GLN A 511 10.39 -24.13 13.35
C GLN A 511 9.79 -23.79 11.99
N VAL A 512 8.92 -22.79 11.93
CA VAL A 512 8.15 -22.41 10.74
C VAL A 512 9.01 -21.96 9.55
N GLU A 513 10.22 -21.43 9.75
CA GLU A 513 11.13 -21.18 8.61
C GLU A 513 11.49 -22.48 7.89
N SER A 514 12.00 -23.44 8.66
CA SER A 514 12.42 -24.73 8.14
C SER A 514 11.23 -25.47 7.54
N PHE A 515 10.08 -25.38 8.19
CA PHE A 515 8.82 -25.93 7.71
C PHE A 515 8.42 -25.35 6.33
N THR A 516 8.40 -24.02 6.19
CA THR A 516 8.00 -23.37 4.93
C THR A 516 9.04 -23.58 3.83
N ARG A 517 10.34 -23.55 4.13
CA ARG A 517 11.40 -23.90 3.17
C ARG A 517 11.27 -25.32 2.63
N GLN A 518 10.96 -26.28 3.50
CA GLN A 518 10.75 -27.68 3.11
C GLN A 518 9.50 -27.83 2.23
N LEU A 519 8.40 -27.15 2.53
CA LEU A 519 7.22 -27.13 1.65
C LEU A 519 7.52 -26.51 0.28
N LEU A 520 8.24 -25.38 0.25
CA LEU A 520 8.61 -24.69 -1.00
C LEU A 520 9.66 -25.44 -1.83
N ALA A 521 10.28 -26.48 -1.27
CA ALA A 521 11.17 -27.36 -2.03
C ALA A 521 10.42 -28.34 -2.95
N ASP A 522 9.11 -28.54 -2.72
CA ASP A 522 8.24 -29.28 -3.63
C ASP A 522 7.84 -28.39 -4.81
N GLU A 523 8.15 -28.82 -6.04
CA GLU A 523 7.89 -28.05 -7.27
C GLU A 523 6.40 -27.76 -7.51
N ARG A 524 5.50 -28.48 -6.83
CA ARG A 524 4.04 -28.25 -6.88
C ARG A 524 3.61 -27.05 -6.04
N VAL A 525 4.47 -26.56 -5.13
CA VAL A 525 4.17 -25.49 -4.18
C VAL A 525 4.72 -24.15 -4.67
N LEU A 526 3.89 -23.11 -4.61
CA LEU A 526 4.31 -21.74 -4.90
C LEU A 526 3.84 -20.77 -3.82
N GLU A 527 4.72 -19.91 -3.36
CA GLU A 527 4.40 -18.78 -2.49
C GLU A 527 3.33 -17.83 -3.09
N ALA A 528 2.42 -17.35 -2.26
CA ALA A 528 1.36 -16.42 -2.65
C ALA A 528 1.12 -15.34 -1.60
N GLY A 529 0.99 -14.09 -2.06
CA GLY A 529 0.81 -12.90 -1.22
C GLY A 529 -0.65 -12.42 -1.13
N LEU A 530 -0.85 -11.28 -0.45
CA LEU A 530 -2.18 -10.71 -0.16
C LEU A 530 -3.01 -10.45 -1.43
N GLY A 531 -2.40 -10.05 -2.55
CA GLY A 531 -3.14 -9.79 -3.79
C GLY A 531 -3.76 -11.05 -4.40
N ALA A 532 -3.03 -12.18 -4.34
CA ALA A 532 -3.58 -13.47 -4.76
C ALA A 532 -4.65 -13.96 -3.78
N ARG A 533 -4.41 -13.80 -2.46
CA ARG A 533 -5.37 -14.12 -1.41
C ARG A 533 -6.70 -13.37 -1.60
N ASP A 534 -6.67 -12.07 -1.85
CA ASP A 534 -7.87 -11.24 -2.04
C ASP A 534 -8.66 -11.60 -3.31
N SER A 535 -7.98 -11.93 -4.41
CA SER A 535 -8.68 -12.37 -5.62
C SER A 535 -9.32 -13.76 -5.47
N LEU A 536 -8.63 -14.71 -4.82
CA LEU A 536 -9.14 -16.06 -4.58
C LEU A 536 -10.36 -16.06 -3.64
N ARG A 537 -10.27 -15.37 -2.50
CA ARG A 537 -11.39 -15.27 -1.54
C ARG A 537 -12.62 -14.63 -2.17
N LEU A 538 -12.42 -13.61 -3.01
CA LEU A 538 -13.51 -12.88 -3.63
C LEU A 538 -14.24 -13.75 -4.65
N GLU A 539 -13.51 -14.49 -5.47
CA GLU A 539 -14.07 -15.51 -6.36
C GLU A 539 -14.83 -16.61 -5.58
N ALA A 540 -14.33 -17.00 -4.42
CA ALA A 540 -14.99 -17.94 -3.50
C ALA A 540 -16.17 -17.33 -2.72
N GLY A 541 -16.48 -16.04 -2.91
CA GLY A 541 -17.60 -15.39 -2.23
C GLY A 541 -17.40 -15.16 -0.73
N LEU A 542 -16.16 -15.25 -0.23
CA LEU A 542 -15.79 -15.11 1.17
C LEU A 542 -15.62 -13.63 1.56
N CYS A 543 -16.18 -13.26 2.71
CA CYS A 543 -16.17 -11.89 3.23
C CYS A 543 -14.79 -11.50 3.75
N LEU A 544 -14.37 -10.27 3.45
CA LEU A 544 -13.25 -9.62 4.12
C LEU A 544 -13.80 -8.64 5.16
N HIS A 545 -13.48 -8.87 6.44
CA HIS A 545 -13.85 -7.95 7.52
C HIS A 545 -13.22 -6.56 7.32
N GLY A 546 -13.95 -5.52 7.68
CA GLY A 546 -13.59 -4.11 7.45
C GLY A 546 -14.01 -3.59 6.08
N HIS A 547 -14.36 -4.49 5.15
CA HIS A 547 -14.80 -4.16 3.80
C HIS A 547 -16.23 -4.67 3.54
N ASP A 548 -16.43 -5.99 3.56
CA ASP A 548 -17.71 -6.63 3.23
C ASP A 548 -18.63 -6.83 4.44
N ILE A 549 -18.05 -6.88 5.63
CA ILE A 549 -18.72 -6.98 6.91
C ILE A 549 -18.02 -6.08 7.91
N SER A 550 -18.78 -5.50 8.82
CA SER A 550 -18.31 -4.56 9.83
C SER A 550 -19.22 -4.56 11.07
N PRO A 551 -18.85 -3.84 12.14
CA PRO A 551 -19.69 -3.67 13.32
C PRO A 551 -21.05 -2.98 13.07
N GLU A 552 -21.29 -2.47 11.86
CA GLU A 552 -22.53 -1.85 11.39
C GLU A 552 -23.35 -2.75 10.47
N THR A 553 -22.87 -3.96 10.15
CA THR A 553 -23.57 -4.93 9.31
C THR A 553 -23.93 -6.17 10.11
N THR A 554 -25.19 -6.57 10.06
CA THR A 554 -25.66 -7.80 10.70
C THR A 554 -25.34 -9.06 9.89
N PRO A 555 -25.35 -10.26 10.50
CA PRO A 555 -25.25 -11.53 9.76
C PRO A 555 -26.30 -11.70 8.65
N ILE A 556 -27.51 -11.14 8.81
CA ILE A 556 -28.56 -11.26 7.79
C ILE A 556 -28.28 -10.35 6.60
N GLU A 557 -27.92 -9.08 6.86
CA GLU A 557 -27.49 -8.14 5.83
C GLU A 557 -26.24 -8.64 5.11
N GLY A 558 -25.26 -9.21 5.83
CA GLY A 558 -24.05 -9.81 5.26
C GLY A 558 -24.27 -11.11 4.47
N ALA A 559 -25.51 -11.60 4.37
CA ALA A 559 -25.86 -12.88 3.75
C ALA A 559 -25.16 -14.09 4.39
N LEU A 560 -24.94 -14.04 5.71
CA LEU A 560 -24.23 -15.03 6.52
C LEU A 560 -25.15 -15.78 7.50
N ALA A 561 -26.47 -15.78 7.27
CA ALA A 561 -27.43 -16.49 8.11
C ALA A 561 -27.12 -18.00 8.27
N TRP A 562 -26.39 -18.59 7.32
CA TRP A 562 -25.96 -19.99 7.34
C TRP A 562 -24.97 -20.31 8.47
N THR A 563 -24.28 -19.31 9.04
CA THR A 563 -23.39 -19.47 10.20
C THR A 563 -24.14 -19.84 11.48
N MET A 564 -25.44 -19.57 11.54
CA MET A 564 -26.32 -19.92 12.66
C MET A 564 -27.06 -21.23 12.37
N SER A 565 -26.87 -22.23 13.23
CA SER A 565 -27.65 -23.47 13.20
C SER A 565 -29.11 -23.22 13.59
N LYS A 566 -29.97 -24.24 13.41
CA LYS A 566 -31.37 -24.18 13.85
C LYS A 566 -31.49 -23.78 15.33
N ARG A 567 -30.74 -24.44 16.21
CA ARG A 567 -30.77 -24.18 17.66
C ARG A 567 -30.47 -22.71 17.97
N ARG A 568 -29.39 -22.16 17.41
CA ARG A 568 -29.02 -20.75 17.64
C ARG A 568 -30.04 -19.76 17.08
N ARG A 569 -30.75 -20.11 16.00
CA ARG A 569 -31.84 -19.29 15.44
C ARG A 569 -33.11 -19.28 16.30
N GLU A 570 -33.31 -20.31 17.11
CA GLU A 570 -34.47 -20.44 18.00
C GLU A 570 -34.17 -19.88 19.40
N GLU A 571 -32.99 -20.17 19.94
CA GLU A 571 -32.60 -19.80 21.30
C GLU A 571 -31.93 -18.42 21.39
N GLY A 572 -31.25 -17.97 20.32
CA GLY A 572 -30.39 -16.79 20.38
C GLY A 572 -29.23 -16.98 21.36
N GLY A 573 -29.18 -16.11 22.38
CA GLY A 573 -28.18 -16.16 23.45
C GLY A 573 -26.82 -15.56 23.09
N PHE A 574 -26.75 -14.76 22.03
CA PHE A 574 -25.57 -14.02 21.59
C PHE A 574 -25.90 -12.52 21.48
N PRO A 575 -24.91 -11.60 21.47
CA PRO A 575 -25.16 -10.17 21.43
C PRO A 575 -25.94 -9.76 20.18
N GLY A 576 -26.99 -8.96 20.36
CA GLY A 576 -27.85 -8.50 19.27
C GLY A 576 -28.79 -9.54 18.67
N ALA A 577 -29.00 -10.69 19.34
CA ALA A 577 -29.89 -11.75 18.89
C ALA A 577 -31.29 -11.25 18.49
N ASP A 578 -31.92 -10.40 19.30
CA ASP A 578 -33.28 -9.89 19.01
C ASP A 578 -33.37 -9.21 17.63
N ILE A 579 -32.37 -8.40 17.28
CA ILE A 579 -32.28 -7.70 15.99
C ILE A 579 -32.03 -8.69 14.85
N ILE A 580 -31.07 -9.59 15.04
CA ILE A 580 -30.65 -10.55 14.01
C ILE A 580 -31.80 -11.54 13.72
N LEU A 581 -32.49 -12.01 14.75
CA LEU A 581 -33.59 -12.97 14.63
C LEU A 581 -34.84 -12.31 14.05
N ASP A 582 -35.14 -11.05 14.39
CA ASP A 582 -36.20 -10.28 13.75
C ASP A 582 -35.92 -10.11 12.24
N GLN A 583 -34.70 -9.75 11.86
CA GLN A 583 -34.31 -9.66 10.45
C GLN A 583 -34.45 -11.00 9.72
N LEU A 584 -34.09 -12.11 10.38
CA LEU A 584 -34.19 -13.45 9.81
C LEU A 584 -35.65 -13.85 9.56
N ASN A 585 -36.48 -13.70 10.59
CA ASN A 585 -37.85 -14.22 10.64
C ASN A 585 -38.83 -13.29 9.92
N ASN A 586 -38.70 -11.97 10.11
CA ASN A 586 -39.64 -10.96 9.63
C ASN A 586 -39.11 -10.15 8.43
N LYS A 587 -37.88 -10.42 7.97
CA LYS A 587 -37.26 -9.75 6.80
C LYS A 587 -37.18 -8.23 6.95
N THR A 588 -36.90 -7.74 8.15
CA THR A 588 -36.84 -6.30 8.48
C THR A 588 -35.57 -5.58 8.00
N PHE A 589 -34.55 -6.33 7.56
CA PHE A 589 -33.36 -5.76 6.94
C PHE A 589 -33.67 -4.98 5.65
N THR A 590 -32.98 -3.86 5.45
CA THR A 590 -33.21 -2.92 4.34
C THR A 590 -32.16 -2.99 3.24
N LYS A 591 -31.01 -3.61 3.53
CA LYS A 591 -29.91 -3.84 2.59
C LYS A 591 -29.39 -5.27 2.70
N LYS A 592 -28.71 -5.76 1.66
CA LYS A 592 -28.07 -7.08 1.69
C LYS A 592 -26.84 -7.11 0.80
N ARG A 593 -25.80 -7.81 1.26
CA ARG A 593 -24.62 -8.15 0.48
C ARG A 593 -24.98 -9.11 -0.63
N VAL A 594 -24.56 -8.79 -1.85
CA VAL A 594 -24.71 -9.62 -3.05
C VAL A 594 -23.41 -9.58 -3.86
N GLY A 595 -23.21 -10.58 -4.71
CA GLY A 595 -22.15 -10.56 -5.71
C GLY A 595 -22.58 -9.77 -6.94
N PHE A 596 -21.63 -9.27 -7.72
CA PHE A 596 -21.89 -8.66 -9.02
C PHE A 596 -20.78 -8.99 -10.03
N THR A 597 -21.13 -8.82 -11.31
CA THR A 597 -20.17 -8.73 -12.41
C THR A 597 -20.39 -7.42 -13.16
N VAL A 598 -19.33 -6.79 -13.65
CA VAL A 598 -19.38 -5.51 -14.40
C VAL A 598 -18.63 -5.62 -15.73
N GLU A 599 -19.11 -4.90 -16.73
CA GLU A 599 -18.44 -4.79 -18.03
C GLU A 599 -17.27 -3.81 -17.98
N GLY A 600 -16.14 -4.20 -18.55
CA GLY A 600 -14.95 -3.35 -18.64
C GLY A 600 -14.14 -3.31 -17.35
N ALA A 601 -13.95 -2.12 -16.79
CA ALA A 601 -13.05 -1.93 -15.65
C ALA A 601 -13.70 -2.40 -14.34
N PRO A 602 -12.94 -2.95 -13.38
CA PRO A 602 -13.49 -3.28 -12.07
C PRO A 602 -14.06 -2.06 -11.35
N ALA A 603 -15.31 -2.19 -10.88
CA ALA A 603 -15.86 -1.29 -9.88
C ALA A 603 -15.15 -1.58 -8.55
N ARG A 604 -14.47 -0.58 -8.01
CA ARG A 604 -13.70 -0.70 -6.76
C ARG A 604 -14.56 -0.35 -5.56
N GLU A 605 -14.07 -0.67 -4.37
CA GLU A 605 -14.67 -0.27 -3.11
C GLU A 605 -15.07 1.22 -3.10
N GLY A 606 -16.25 1.51 -2.54
CA GLY A 606 -16.83 2.84 -2.50
C GLY A 606 -17.55 3.26 -3.79
N ALA A 607 -17.44 2.51 -4.89
CA ALA A 607 -18.17 2.82 -6.11
C ALA A 607 -19.69 2.77 -5.86
N GLU A 608 -20.38 3.83 -6.28
CA GLU A 608 -21.83 3.94 -6.19
C GLU A 608 -22.51 3.00 -7.20
N VAL A 609 -23.57 2.35 -6.75
CA VAL A 609 -24.38 1.42 -7.55
C VAL A 609 -25.75 2.03 -7.79
N PHE A 610 -26.19 2.04 -9.04
CA PHE A 610 -27.45 2.60 -9.50
C PHE A 610 -28.32 1.53 -10.18
N ASN A 611 -29.63 1.72 -10.17
CA ASN A 611 -30.53 0.96 -11.04
C ASN A 611 -30.54 1.56 -12.47
N PRO A 612 -31.17 0.90 -13.46
CA PRO A 612 -31.27 1.44 -14.82
C PRO A 612 -31.99 2.79 -14.95
N GLN A 613 -32.76 3.19 -13.93
CA GLN A 613 -33.46 4.48 -13.85
C GLN A 613 -32.57 5.60 -13.28
N GLY A 614 -31.34 5.29 -12.87
CA GLY A 614 -30.38 6.26 -12.31
C GLY A 614 -30.55 6.52 -10.81
N GLU A 615 -31.37 5.75 -10.10
CA GLU A 615 -31.50 5.85 -8.65
C GLU A 615 -30.35 5.10 -7.97
N ARG A 616 -29.72 5.70 -6.95
CA ARG A 616 -28.67 5.05 -6.16
C ARG A 616 -29.28 3.98 -5.27
N ILE A 617 -28.87 2.73 -5.48
CA ILE A 617 -29.39 1.55 -4.78
C ILE A 617 -28.35 0.86 -3.89
N GLY A 618 -27.08 1.28 -3.92
CA GLY A 618 -26.05 0.56 -3.19
C GLY A 618 -24.64 1.12 -3.29
N THR A 619 -23.69 0.37 -2.77
CA THR A 619 -22.26 0.69 -2.78
C THR A 619 -21.43 -0.59 -2.82
N VAL A 620 -20.36 -0.58 -3.63
CA VAL A 620 -19.40 -1.68 -3.73
C VAL A 620 -18.51 -1.74 -2.48
N THR A 621 -18.31 -2.93 -1.95
CA THR A 621 -17.42 -3.19 -0.80
C THR A 621 -16.10 -3.81 -1.22
N SER A 622 -16.13 -4.73 -2.18
CA SER A 622 -14.95 -5.37 -2.74
C SER A 622 -15.08 -5.48 -4.25
N GLY A 623 -14.00 -5.30 -5.00
CA GLY A 623 -14.06 -5.50 -6.44
C GLY A 623 -12.70 -5.58 -7.12
N THR A 624 -12.56 -6.55 -8.01
CA THR A 624 -11.33 -6.83 -8.75
C THR A 624 -11.60 -7.45 -10.12
N LEU A 625 -10.53 -7.68 -10.89
CA LEU A 625 -10.59 -8.50 -12.08
C LEU A 625 -10.30 -9.94 -11.69
N SER A 626 -11.24 -10.86 -11.92
CA SER A 626 -11.05 -12.29 -11.68
C SER A 626 -10.08 -12.88 -12.71
N PRO A 627 -8.94 -13.46 -12.28
CA PRO A 627 -8.05 -14.22 -13.16
C PRO A 627 -8.73 -15.44 -13.78
N THR A 628 -9.51 -16.17 -12.98
CA THR A 628 -10.14 -17.43 -13.38
C THR A 628 -11.20 -17.20 -14.45
N LEU A 629 -12.09 -16.24 -14.24
CA LEU A 629 -13.23 -15.96 -15.11
C LEU A 629 -12.91 -14.90 -16.17
N LYS A 630 -11.77 -14.20 -16.06
CA LYS A 630 -11.38 -13.07 -16.91
C LYS A 630 -12.46 -11.97 -16.95
N GLN A 631 -13.15 -11.78 -15.83
CA GLN A 631 -14.29 -10.88 -15.70
C GLN A 631 -14.14 -10.00 -14.46
N ALA A 632 -14.52 -8.73 -14.57
CA ALA A 632 -14.59 -7.85 -13.42
C ALA A 632 -15.79 -8.22 -12.54
N LEU A 633 -15.52 -8.50 -11.26
CA LEU A 633 -16.50 -8.97 -10.30
C LEU A 633 -16.24 -8.41 -8.90
N GLY A 634 -17.21 -8.56 -8.01
CA GLY A 634 -17.06 -8.08 -6.64
C GLY A 634 -18.29 -8.29 -5.77
N MET A 635 -18.23 -7.70 -4.58
CA MET A 635 -19.32 -7.66 -3.61
C MET A 635 -19.83 -6.25 -3.43
N MET A 636 -21.12 -6.12 -3.16
CA MET A 636 -21.77 -4.85 -2.88
C MET A 636 -22.94 -5.04 -1.93
N TYR A 637 -23.29 -3.98 -1.19
CA TYR A 637 -24.60 -3.90 -0.55
C TYR A 637 -25.55 -3.16 -1.48
N VAL A 638 -26.73 -3.75 -1.69
CA VAL A 638 -27.85 -3.08 -2.37
C VAL A 638 -29.07 -3.02 -1.45
N THR A 639 -30.03 -2.14 -1.76
CA THR A 639 -31.29 -1.99 -1.03
C THR A 639 -32.29 -3.10 -1.34
N LYS A 640 -33.25 -3.29 -0.44
CA LYS A 640 -34.36 -4.25 -0.58
C LYS A 640 -35.10 -4.04 -1.90
N GLY A 641 -35.35 -5.16 -2.60
CA GLY A 641 -35.89 -5.18 -3.96
C GLY A 641 -34.83 -5.49 -5.03
N ASN A 642 -33.55 -5.27 -4.76
CA ASN A 642 -32.46 -5.39 -5.75
C ASN A 642 -31.59 -6.64 -5.56
N PHE A 643 -31.98 -7.61 -4.72
CA PHE A 643 -31.13 -8.76 -4.36
C PHE A 643 -31.07 -9.88 -5.41
N LYS A 644 -31.99 -9.88 -6.38
CA LYS A 644 -32.20 -11.02 -7.28
C LYS A 644 -31.02 -11.17 -8.24
N ILE A 645 -30.51 -12.40 -8.37
CA ILE A 645 -29.49 -12.73 -9.37
C ILE A 645 -30.00 -12.38 -10.77
N GLY A 646 -29.15 -11.74 -11.57
CA GLY A 646 -29.48 -11.26 -12.90
C GLY A 646 -30.10 -9.86 -12.94
N THR A 647 -30.41 -9.23 -11.80
CA THR A 647 -30.84 -7.82 -11.77
C THR A 647 -29.75 -6.93 -12.37
N GLU A 648 -30.12 -6.14 -13.38
CA GLU A 648 -29.24 -5.14 -14.01
C GLU A 648 -28.92 -4.02 -13.02
N VAL A 649 -27.65 -3.65 -12.95
CA VAL A 649 -27.14 -2.57 -12.10
C VAL A 649 -26.08 -1.78 -12.86
N HIS A 650 -25.96 -0.49 -12.56
CA HIS A 650 -25.00 0.42 -13.19
C HIS A 650 -24.01 0.93 -12.15
N PHE A 651 -22.74 1.06 -12.53
CA PHE A 651 -21.64 1.48 -11.65
C PHE A 651 -21.01 2.76 -12.18
N LYS A 652 -20.69 3.70 -11.29
CA LYS A 652 -19.91 4.88 -11.65
C LYS A 652 -18.42 4.57 -11.50
N VAL A 653 -17.77 4.21 -12.61
CA VAL A 653 -16.35 3.82 -12.65
C VAL A 653 -15.58 4.81 -13.51
N ARG A 654 -14.60 5.51 -12.92
CA ARG A 654 -13.77 6.51 -13.62
C ARG A 654 -14.60 7.55 -14.39
N ASN A 655 -15.65 8.07 -13.76
CA ASN A 655 -16.63 9.02 -14.34
C ASN A 655 -17.45 8.48 -15.53
N LYS A 656 -17.40 7.17 -15.80
CA LYS A 656 -18.24 6.51 -16.79
C LYS A 656 -19.24 5.60 -16.09
N VAL A 657 -20.44 5.51 -16.65
CA VAL A 657 -21.44 4.52 -16.21
C VAL A 657 -21.13 3.20 -16.91
N GLN A 658 -20.89 2.16 -16.13
CA GLN A 658 -20.65 0.79 -16.62
C GLN A 658 -21.81 -0.11 -16.22
N LYS A 659 -22.26 -0.96 -17.15
CA LYS A 659 -23.32 -1.92 -16.90
C LYS A 659 -22.79 -3.16 -16.21
N GLY A 660 -23.61 -3.76 -15.38
CA GLY A 660 -23.35 -5.04 -14.78
C GLY A 660 -24.63 -5.68 -14.27
N LYS A 661 -24.47 -6.76 -13.51
CA LYS A 661 -25.57 -7.54 -12.98
C LYS A 661 -25.23 -8.12 -11.63
N VAL A 662 -26.26 -8.28 -10.79
CA VAL A 662 -26.18 -9.11 -9.59
C VAL A 662 -25.86 -10.55 -10.00
N ALA A 663 -24.89 -11.16 -9.33
CA ALA A 663 -24.36 -12.47 -9.66
C ALA A 663 -24.42 -13.42 -8.45
N LYS A 664 -24.48 -14.71 -8.74
CA LYS A 664 -24.42 -15.76 -7.71
C LYS A 664 -23.01 -15.80 -7.12
N MET A 665 -22.93 -15.91 -5.80
CA MET A 665 -21.70 -16.28 -5.09
C MET A 665 -21.84 -17.71 -4.55
N PRO A 666 -20.76 -18.50 -4.51
CA PRO A 666 -19.42 -18.17 -5.02
C PRO A 666 -19.41 -18.03 -6.56
N PHE A 667 -18.46 -17.28 -7.10
CA PHE A 667 -18.33 -17.04 -8.55
C PHE A 667 -17.61 -18.21 -9.23
N VAL A 668 -16.66 -18.82 -8.52
CA VAL A 668 -15.98 -20.06 -8.90
C VAL A 668 -16.44 -21.14 -7.93
N GLU A 669 -16.75 -22.33 -8.44
CA GLU A 669 -17.21 -23.43 -7.61
C GLU A 669 -16.12 -23.85 -6.58
N PRO A 670 -16.45 -23.99 -5.28
CA PRO A 670 -15.47 -24.37 -4.29
C PRO A 670 -15.04 -25.84 -4.41
N GLY A 671 -13.75 -26.09 -4.28
CA GLY A 671 -13.13 -27.42 -4.27
C GLY A 671 -13.05 -28.07 -2.88
N TYR A 672 -13.90 -27.69 -1.93
CA TYR A 672 -13.84 -28.23 -0.56
C TYR A 672 -14.01 -29.74 -0.51
N TYR A 673 -13.07 -30.44 0.12
CA TYR A 673 -13.15 -31.88 0.28
C TYR A 673 -14.29 -32.31 1.20
N LYS A 674 -15.08 -33.27 0.73
CA LYS A 674 -16.05 -34.01 1.51
C LYS A 674 -15.86 -35.48 1.20
N LYS A 675 -15.78 -36.29 2.23
CA LYS A 675 -15.83 -37.74 2.13
C LYS A 675 -17.21 -38.13 1.60
N ASP A 676 -17.20 -39.01 0.60
CA ASP A 676 -18.40 -39.57 -0.04
C ASP A 676 -19.26 -40.40 0.91
#